data_AF-A0A1G5RZX1-F1
#
_entry.id   AF-A0A1G5RZX1-F1
#
_cell.length_a   1.000
_cell.length_b   1.000
_cell.length_c   1.000
_cell.angle_alpha   90.00
_cell.angle_beta   90.00
_cell.angle_gamma   90.00
#
_symmetry.space_group_name_H-M   'P 1'
#
loop_
_entity.id
_entity.type
_entity.pdbx_description
1 polymer ?
#
loop_
_entity_poly.entity_id
_entity_poly.type
_entity_poly.pdbx_seq_one_letter_code
_entity_poly.pdbx_strand_id
1 'polypeptide(L)'
;MRTNTLTNFAKRIVLLLFALMIYLCSYMNIEASSDSSNILFTTKWKQPTSTDTSAVYTEFATRVANNGQISVLEVYYVLTQDSNLVCHIMDNDLNIIASSNTVATRAGSGIQKFIIPDYTYTAENMYIALESDKQSIGVGTVQDISSVSASVTANNTVSGIQNAQRISQSSTLSKVNGTTRNGISLYIKAYGTISENSDNLIVANPVPTYKSGGTSTEEKNLFNTKWQYPTSTDKSVLYSGIASRVVNIGTISRVEIYYVLTENSNLTCRLLDTNLNTIVSSSAVATKAGTGMQTFTFPAYSYSGSEMYISLESDRRSLGVGCGQDSGTALSCVTANNMVSGKQNAFTYSPDKPLSKISGGTVKQSFTLYIKVYGQRTDIPVETASTTNSSITKNVYISVSSGVDEVIAGSKSHPYKTLSYAIKQNGNNTIYSLKCSDTFYLRYGIELTDLSNIVLNSYGTGTPPSICGLVAFTPKKVAANTYTSTFSERETGVLFINSKPFWKRKTLDANLTDNASYYFDKATSQLKLNYNSPITSAYFAAPYSGIMVSHCSNVVIEGLTVSFYGRHGIRVFDNCSNVTVRNNTIHNIGGVPTTENIKYGNGIELWMTNLSDIYVQNNVVYNCFDAGLTAQVQSASSFTNTNLQFTNNTVSNCRYNFEYFNSGNSNTTCTVTVANNILNNCMDITGGYREKAGTAHGSFLCLWNSEGARDSIAVSGNVCTSSDSYGIAFRDDTYGKIKVNNNVFTGCSNAILNPQFLYGSNNTFK
;
A
#
# COMPACT_ATOMS: atom_id res chain seq x y z
N MET A 1 16.06 50.28 -46.76
CA MET A 1 16.43 48.88 -46.42
C MET A 1 17.29 48.72 -45.14
N ARG A 2 17.74 49.76 -44.43
CA ARG A 2 18.56 49.62 -43.21
C ARG A 2 17.81 49.70 -41.86
N THR A 3 16.52 50.02 -41.85
CA THR A 3 15.74 50.21 -40.60
C THR A 3 15.10 48.94 -40.05
N ASN A 4 14.99 47.86 -40.84
CA ASN A 4 14.35 46.61 -40.39
C ASN A 4 15.29 45.67 -39.63
N THR A 5 16.61 45.82 -39.76
CA THR A 5 17.59 44.95 -39.09
C THR A 5 17.76 45.32 -37.61
N LEU A 6 17.74 46.60 -37.27
CA LEU A 6 17.87 47.04 -35.87
C LEU A 6 16.67 46.61 -35.01
N THR A 7 15.46 46.72 -35.56
CA THR A 7 14.22 46.34 -34.87
C THR A 7 14.13 44.84 -34.60
N ASN A 8 14.63 44.02 -35.53
CA ASN A 8 14.67 42.57 -35.35
C ASN A 8 15.75 42.13 -34.35
N PHE A 9 16.87 42.86 -34.26
CA PHE A 9 17.90 42.60 -33.27
C PHE A 9 17.41 42.94 -31.85
N ALA A 10 16.76 44.09 -31.67
CA ALA A 10 16.18 44.49 -30.39
C ALA A 10 15.10 43.49 -29.92
N LYS A 11 14.22 43.03 -30.82
CA LYS A 11 13.20 42.00 -30.49
C LYS A 11 13.82 40.67 -30.04
N ARG A 12 14.94 40.26 -30.64
CA ARG A 12 15.65 39.02 -30.24
C ARG A 12 16.31 39.16 -28.88
N ILE A 13 16.88 40.32 -28.55
CA ILE A 13 17.45 40.59 -27.22
C ILE A 13 16.35 40.59 -26.16
N VAL A 14 15.21 41.22 -26.42
CA VAL A 14 14.08 41.20 -25.49
C VAL A 14 13.56 39.78 -25.27
N LEU A 15 13.45 38.96 -26.32
CA LEU A 15 13.07 37.54 -26.18
C LEU A 15 14.07 36.73 -25.36
N LEU A 16 15.37 36.97 -25.54
CA LEU A 16 16.44 36.31 -24.79
C LEU A 16 16.44 36.71 -23.31
N LEU A 17 16.23 38.00 -23.01
CA LEU A 17 16.10 38.48 -21.64
C LEU A 17 14.83 37.96 -20.97
N PHE A 18 13.73 37.82 -21.72
CA PHE A 18 12.49 37.24 -21.20
C PHE A 18 12.63 35.73 -20.95
N ALA A 19 13.31 35.00 -21.84
CA ALA A 19 13.62 33.59 -21.64
C ALA A 19 14.59 33.37 -20.46
N LEU A 20 15.59 34.25 -20.29
CA LEU A 20 16.51 34.23 -19.16
C LEU A 20 15.78 34.57 -17.84
N MET A 21 14.84 35.51 -17.84
CA MET A 21 13.99 35.77 -16.68
C MET A 21 13.07 34.60 -16.36
N ILE A 22 12.47 33.93 -17.35
CA ILE A 22 11.67 32.72 -17.11
C ILE A 22 12.54 31.61 -16.54
N TYR A 23 13.76 31.43 -17.06
CA TYR A 23 14.74 30.47 -16.56
C TYR A 23 15.20 30.79 -15.12
N LEU A 24 15.48 32.05 -14.81
CA LEU A 24 15.85 32.49 -13.46
C LEU A 24 14.67 32.41 -12.48
N CYS A 25 13.45 32.73 -12.91
CA CYS A 25 12.24 32.56 -12.09
C CYS A 25 11.93 31.08 -11.83
N SER A 26 12.21 30.18 -12.78
CA SER A 26 12.07 28.74 -12.56
C SER A 26 13.22 28.13 -11.74
N TYR A 27 14.40 28.77 -11.75
CA TYR A 27 15.53 28.40 -10.89
C TYR A 27 15.38 28.91 -9.45
N MET A 28 14.69 30.04 -9.24
CA MET A 28 14.41 30.59 -7.90
C MET A 28 13.11 30.05 -7.28
N ASN A 29 12.19 29.47 -8.07
CA ASN A 29 11.04 28.69 -7.58
C ASN A 29 11.37 27.21 -7.43
N ILE A 30 12.50 26.89 -6.80
CA ILE A 30 12.60 25.65 -6.01
C ILE A 30 11.76 25.89 -4.75
N GLU A 31 10.44 26.00 -4.93
CA GLU A 31 9.51 25.72 -3.85
C GLU A 31 9.79 24.27 -3.48
N ALA A 32 10.15 24.06 -2.22
CA ALA A 32 10.24 22.74 -1.62
C ALA A 32 9.02 21.94 -2.08
N SER A 33 9.25 20.96 -2.95
CA SER A 33 8.23 19.96 -3.24
C SER A 33 7.71 19.51 -1.88
N SER A 34 6.39 19.42 -1.75
CA SER A 34 5.76 18.85 -0.57
C SER A 34 6.10 17.38 -0.55
N ASP A 35 7.34 17.10 -0.14
CA ASP A 35 7.93 15.81 -0.01
C ASP A 35 6.99 15.02 0.89
N SER A 36 6.48 13.90 0.38
CA SER A 36 5.57 12.99 1.07
C SER A 36 6.30 12.22 2.17
N SER A 37 7.11 12.92 2.93
CA SER A 37 7.79 12.46 4.12
C SER A 37 6.73 12.00 5.12
N ASN A 38 6.89 10.76 5.60
CA ASN A 38 5.98 10.19 6.56
C ASN A 38 6.01 11.02 7.84
N ILE A 39 4.85 11.31 8.41
CA ILE A 39 4.77 11.94 9.73
C ILE A 39 5.32 10.93 10.74
N LEU A 40 6.45 11.25 11.37
CA LEU A 40 7.07 10.40 12.39
C LEU A 40 6.28 10.52 13.69
N PHE A 41 5.98 11.76 14.10
CA PHE A 41 5.12 12.01 15.25
C PHE A 41 4.55 13.43 15.24
N THR A 42 3.55 13.63 16.08
CA THR A 42 3.06 14.95 16.49
C THR A 42 3.01 14.98 18.00
N THR A 43 3.61 16.00 18.61
CA THR A 43 3.35 16.30 20.02
C THR A 43 1.95 16.92 20.06
N LYS A 44 0.89 16.08 20.07
CA LYS A 44 -0.50 16.55 20.05
C LYS A 44 -0.77 17.48 21.24
N TRP A 45 -1.17 18.71 20.93
CA TRP A 45 -1.74 19.67 21.87
C TRP A 45 -2.86 20.45 21.16
N LYS A 46 -3.87 20.90 21.92
CA LYS A 46 -4.77 21.98 21.47
C LYS A 46 -3.92 23.24 21.39
N GLN A 47 -4.05 24.04 20.32
CA GLN A 47 -3.28 25.28 20.16
C GLN A 47 -3.32 26.08 21.47
N PRO A 48 -2.17 26.58 21.99
CA PRO A 48 -2.16 27.34 23.23
C PRO A 48 -3.14 28.51 23.10
N THR A 49 -4.14 28.56 23.99
CA THR A 49 -5.22 29.57 23.94
C THR A 49 -4.83 30.89 24.60
N SER A 50 -3.65 30.96 25.22
CA SER A 50 -3.10 32.17 25.84
C SER A 50 -1.72 32.47 25.25
N THR A 51 -1.57 33.68 24.70
CA THR A 51 -0.28 34.28 24.32
C THR A 51 0.41 34.96 25.51
N ASP A 52 -0.20 34.91 26.70
CA ASP A 52 0.24 35.65 27.88
C ASP A 52 1.24 34.81 28.66
N THR A 53 2.48 34.76 28.17
CA THR A 53 3.58 34.06 28.84
C THR A 53 4.52 35.08 29.45
N SER A 54 4.50 35.21 30.78
CA SER A 54 5.43 36.09 31.52
C SER A 54 6.89 35.63 31.47
N ALA A 55 7.16 34.42 30.96
CA ALA A 55 8.50 33.90 30.74
C ALA A 55 8.83 33.85 29.24
N VAL A 56 9.86 34.60 28.84
CA VAL A 56 10.48 34.54 27.52
C VAL A 56 11.84 33.84 27.61
N TYR A 57 12.09 32.96 26.65
CA TYR A 57 13.32 32.15 26.57
C TYR A 57 14.13 32.53 25.34
N THR A 58 15.44 32.31 25.43
CA THR A 58 16.31 32.28 24.24
C THR A 58 16.24 30.91 23.59
N GLU A 59 16.11 29.83 24.36
CA GLU A 59 15.96 28.50 23.82
C GLU A 59 15.10 27.62 24.73
N PHE A 60 14.29 26.77 24.12
CA PHE A 60 13.48 25.79 24.82
C PHE A 60 13.56 24.44 24.10
N ALA A 61 13.80 23.36 24.85
CA ALA A 61 13.96 22.01 24.31
C ALA A 61 12.98 21.03 24.94
N THR A 62 12.29 20.27 24.07
CA THR A 62 11.34 19.23 24.47
C THR A 62 11.95 17.85 24.23
N ARG A 63 11.89 16.97 25.23
CA ARG A 63 12.34 15.58 25.09
C ARG A 63 11.27 14.72 24.40
N VAL A 64 11.67 14.00 23.35
CA VAL A 64 10.78 13.18 22.53
C VAL A 64 11.37 11.78 22.30
N ALA A 65 10.51 10.81 22.00
CA ALA A 65 10.93 9.50 21.52
C ALA A 65 11.57 9.62 20.13
N ASN A 66 12.71 8.96 19.92
CA ASN A 66 13.37 8.90 18.63
C ASN A 66 12.67 7.88 17.74
N ASN A 67 11.75 8.36 16.90
CA ASN A 67 10.97 7.53 15.99
C ASN A 67 11.58 7.43 14.57
N GLY A 68 12.78 7.99 14.35
CA GLY A 68 13.39 8.00 13.01
C GLY A 68 14.26 9.21 12.69
N GLN A 69 14.81 9.17 11.49
CA GLN A 69 15.59 10.28 10.92
C GLN A 69 14.64 11.41 10.54
N ILE A 70 14.70 12.51 11.29
CA ILE A 70 13.88 13.70 11.05
C ILE A 70 14.53 14.55 9.95
N SER A 71 13.82 14.80 8.85
CA SER A 71 14.26 15.69 7.76
C SER A 71 13.56 17.04 7.78
N VAL A 72 12.35 17.11 8.34
CA VAL A 72 11.55 18.34 8.42
C VAL A 72 10.87 18.44 9.78
N LEU A 73 10.92 19.64 10.37
CA LEU A 73 10.17 20.01 11.57
C LEU A 73 9.23 21.17 11.29
N GLU A 74 7.96 21.02 11.66
CA GLU A 74 7.00 22.12 11.78
C GLU A 74 6.80 22.41 13.28
N VAL A 75 7.24 23.58 13.72
CA VAL A 75 7.17 24.00 15.12
C VAL A 75 6.19 25.17 15.22
N TYR A 76 5.21 25.08 16.12
CA TYR A 76 4.38 26.23 16.47
C TYR A 76 5.15 27.12 17.46
N TYR A 77 5.32 28.39 17.12
CA TYR A 77 6.03 29.38 17.92
C TYR A 77 5.09 30.44 18.46
N VAL A 78 5.51 31.09 19.55
CA VAL A 78 4.99 32.37 20.03
C VAL A 78 6.21 33.26 20.30
N LEU A 79 6.30 34.40 19.62
CA LEU A 79 7.42 35.35 19.73
C LEU A 79 6.93 36.70 20.22
N THR A 80 7.62 37.29 21.20
CA THR A 80 7.32 38.65 21.67
C THR A 80 7.91 39.75 20.77
N GLN A 81 8.90 39.42 19.94
CA GLN A 81 9.53 40.34 18.99
C GLN A 81 10.12 39.58 17.79
N ASP A 82 10.29 40.26 16.66
CA ASP A 82 10.92 39.72 15.46
C ASP A 82 12.29 39.12 15.80
N SER A 83 12.51 37.88 15.42
CA SER A 83 13.69 37.11 15.80
C SER A 83 14.10 36.13 14.71
N ASN A 84 15.35 35.72 14.71
CA ASN A 84 15.84 34.62 13.90
C ASN A 84 15.72 33.32 14.71
N LEU A 85 15.09 32.31 14.13
CA LEU A 85 14.88 31.01 14.74
C LEU A 85 15.77 29.94 14.13
N VAL A 86 16.25 29.03 14.98
CA VAL A 86 16.96 27.80 14.60
C VAL A 86 16.34 26.64 15.37
N CYS A 87 16.22 25.48 14.73
CA CYS A 87 15.77 24.27 15.40
C CYS A 87 16.90 23.25 15.49
N HIS A 88 17.09 22.65 16.66
CA HIS A 88 18.15 21.68 16.94
C HIS A 88 17.59 20.30 17.26
N ILE A 89 18.30 19.28 16.80
CA ILE A 89 18.23 17.92 17.33
C ILE A 89 19.39 17.77 18.31
N MET A 90 19.10 17.33 19.53
CA MET A 90 20.08 17.21 20.61
C MET A 90 20.03 15.83 21.27
N ASP A 91 21.15 15.41 21.85
CA ASP A 91 21.23 14.15 22.59
C ASP A 91 20.70 14.29 24.05
N ASN A 92 20.78 13.21 24.84
CA ASN A 92 20.29 13.21 26.23
C ASN A 92 21.12 14.10 27.19
N ASP A 93 22.32 14.49 26.76
CA ASP A 93 23.25 15.39 27.47
C ASP A 93 23.16 16.83 26.95
N LEU A 94 22.20 17.10 26.05
CA LEU A 94 21.93 18.39 25.42
C LEU A 94 23.02 18.86 24.45
N ASN A 95 23.86 17.96 23.94
CA ASN A 95 24.77 18.29 22.85
C ASN A 95 23.99 18.37 21.52
N ILE A 96 24.27 19.39 20.71
CA ILE A 96 23.66 19.54 19.38
C ILE A 96 24.20 18.45 18.45
N ILE A 97 23.29 17.65 17.91
CA ILE A 97 23.56 16.63 16.90
C ILE A 97 23.38 17.23 15.49
N ALA A 98 22.30 18.01 15.30
CA ALA A 98 21.97 18.65 14.04
C ALA A 98 21.24 19.98 14.27
N SER A 99 21.39 20.91 13.33
CA SER A 99 20.74 22.23 13.34
C SER A 99 20.10 22.51 12.00
N SER A 100 18.92 23.13 12.01
CA SER A 100 18.31 23.66 10.80
C SER A 100 19.07 24.86 10.25
N ASN A 101 18.65 25.32 9.07
CA ASN A 101 18.91 26.70 8.65
C ASN A 101 18.23 27.71 9.60
N THR A 102 18.80 28.92 9.66
CA THR A 102 18.21 30.06 10.36
C THR A 102 17.05 30.64 9.55
N VAL A 103 15.94 30.95 10.23
CA VAL A 103 14.75 31.55 9.61
C VAL A 103 14.36 32.84 10.32
N ALA A 104 14.27 33.94 9.58
CA ALA A 104 13.74 35.20 10.11
C ALA A 104 12.22 35.10 10.31
N THR A 105 11.77 35.33 11.54
CA THR A 105 10.38 35.13 11.95
C THR A 105 9.85 36.37 12.67
N ARG A 106 8.65 36.83 12.28
CA ARG A 106 8.03 38.00 12.89
C ARG A 106 7.45 37.69 14.26
N ALA A 107 7.35 38.72 15.11
CA ALA A 107 6.61 38.67 16.37
C ALA A 107 5.18 38.17 16.17
N GLY A 108 4.62 37.51 17.18
CA GLY A 108 3.31 36.88 17.15
C GLY A 108 3.40 35.36 17.25
N SER A 109 2.32 34.66 16.88
CA SER A 109 2.27 33.20 16.92
C SER A 109 2.04 32.62 15.54
N GLY A 110 2.67 31.49 15.22
CA GLY A 110 2.53 30.84 13.93
C GLY A 110 3.17 29.47 13.89
N ILE A 111 3.18 28.85 12.72
CA ILE A 111 3.94 27.62 12.46
C ILE A 111 5.13 27.97 11.59
N GLN A 112 6.32 27.57 12.01
CA GLN A 112 7.54 27.68 11.21
C GLN A 112 8.03 26.30 10.80
N LYS A 113 8.38 26.16 9.52
CA LYS A 113 8.98 24.95 8.96
C LYS A 113 10.50 25.10 8.95
N PHE A 114 11.19 24.05 9.38
CA PHE A 114 12.64 23.93 9.44
C PHE A 114 13.09 22.66 8.70
N ILE A 115 14.16 22.78 7.91
CA ILE A 115 14.79 21.64 7.23
C ILE A 115 15.96 21.19 8.09
N ILE A 116 15.99 19.91 8.46
CA ILE A 116 17.05 19.32 9.29
C ILE A 116 17.99 18.55 8.35
N PRO A 117 19.30 18.83 8.35
CA PRO A 117 20.26 18.08 7.55
C PRO A 117 20.35 16.63 8.05
N ASP A 118 20.89 15.74 7.23
CA ASP A 118 21.13 14.35 7.64
C ASP A 118 22.03 14.30 8.89
N TYR A 119 21.70 13.39 9.80
CA TYR A 119 22.43 13.17 11.04
C TYR A 119 22.40 11.68 11.40
N THR A 120 23.17 11.29 12.41
CA THR A 120 23.17 9.91 12.91
C THR A 120 22.94 9.94 14.40
N TYR A 121 21.81 9.38 14.84
CA TYR A 121 21.50 9.28 16.26
C TYR A 121 20.59 8.08 16.54
N THR A 122 21.02 7.22 17.46
CA THR A 122 20.41 5.90 17.69
C THR A 122 19.82 5.73 19.07
N ALA A 123 19.98 6.70 19.98
CA ALA A 123 19.38 6.58 21.31
C ALA A 123 17.86 6.66 21.22
N GLU A 124 17.17 5.98 22.14
CA GLU A 124 15.70 5.88 22.19
C GLU A 124 15.00 7.24 22.35
N ASN A 125 15.70 8.24 22.88
CA ASN A 125 15.16 9.56 23.16
C ASN A 125 16.13 10.63 22.70
N MET A 126 15.59 11.73 22.21
CA MET A 126 16.32 12.93 21.83
C MET A 126 15.61 14.18 22.35
N TYR A 127 16.26 15.32 22.20
CA TYR A 127 15.67 16.63 22.43
C TYR A 127 15.48 17.37 21.11
N ILE A 128 14.34 18.03 20.98
CA ILE A 128 14.10 19.01 19.91
C ILE A 128 14.06 20.39 20.56
N ALA A 129 15.00 21.24 20.18
CA ALA A 129 15.11 22.60 20.69
C ALA A 129 14.71 23.63 19.64
N LEU A 130 14.06 24.70 20.10
CA LEU A 130 13.87 25.92 19.32
C LEU A 130 14.71 27.02 19.98
N GLU A 131 15.70 27.51 19.26
CA GLU A 131 16.55 28.64 19.65
C GLU A 131 16.12 29.90 18.91
N SER A 132 16.17 31.02 19.61
CA SER A 132 16.02 32.37 19.08
C SER A 132 17.27 33.18 19.35
N ASP A 133 17.65 34.02 18.38
CA ASP A 133 18.70 35.02 18.54
C ASP A 133 18.35 36.14 19.54
N LYS A 134 17.16 36.11 20.14
CA LYS A 134 16.70 37.03 21.17
C LYS A 134 15.96 36.25 22.26
N GLN A 135 15.83 36.86 23.44
CA GLN A 135 14.98 36.32 24.49
C GLN A 135 13.50 36.61 24.18
N SER A 136 12.93 35.89 23.20
CA SER A 136 11.62 36.20 22.63
C SER A 136 10.66 35.02 22.56
N ILE A 137 11.13 33.79 22.81
CA ILE A 137 10.30 32.59 22.72
C ILE A 137 9.36 32.55 23.93
N GLY A 138 8.06 32.74 23.69
CA GLY A 138 7.01 32.44 24.65
C GLY A 138 6.66 30.95 24.59
N VAL A 139 6.57 30.29 25.75
CA VAL A 139 6.10 28.91 25.82
C VAL A 139 4.89 28.84 26.73
N GLY A 140 3.75 28.43 26.18
CA GLY A 140 2.49 28.37 26.92
C GLY A 140 2.53 27.29 28.01
N THR A 141 2.00 27.61 29.19
CA THR A 141 1.66 26.60 30.20
C THR A 141 0.35 25.93 29.80
N VAL A 142 0.34 24.61 29.62
CA VAL A 142 -0.91 23.89 29.35
C VAL A 142 -1.49 23.34 30.65
N GLN A 143 -2.76 23.66 30.92
CA GLN A 143 -3.50 23.32 32.13
C GLN A 143 -4.21 21.95 32.09
N ASP A 144 -4.24 21.26 30.95
CA ASP A 144 -5.05 20.03 30.80
C ASP A 144 -4.20 18.79 30.43
N ILE A 145 -4.24 17.80 31.32
CA ILE A 145 -3.22 16.77 31.51
C ILE A 145 -3.56 15.46 30.78
N SER A 146 -4.82 15.27 30.35
CA SER A 146 -5.28 14.00 29.78
C SER A 146 -4.92 13.79 28.30
N SER A 147 -4.20 14.72 27.66
CA SER A 147 -3.95 14.69 26.21
C SER A 147 -2.48 14.67 25.79
N VAL A 148 -1.53 14.42 26.71
CA VAL A 148 -0.11 14.36 26.35
C VAL A 148 0.11 13.21 25.34
N SER A 149 0.62 13.55 24.17
CA SER A 149 0.98 12.58 23.14
C SER A 149 2.00 11.57 23.68
N ALA A 150 1.83 10.28 23.35
CA ALA A 150 2.78 9.22 23.71
C ALA A 150 4.22 9.48 23.21
N SER A 151 4.42 10.43 22.29
CA SER A 151 5.73 10.78 21.73
C SER A 151 6.54 11.76 22.60
N VAL A 152 5.91 12.46 23.55
CA VAL A 152 6.63 13.32 24.51
C VAL A 152 7.02 12.46 25.70
N THR A 153 8.32 12.31 25.94
CA THR A 153 8.83 11.41 26.99
C THR A 153 9.32 12.15 28.22
N ALA A 154 9.31 13.48 28.20
CA ALA A 154 9.72 14.31 29.33
C ALA A 154 8.64 14.35 30.42
N ASN A 155 9.02 13.94 31.63
CA ASN A 155 8.27 14.17 32.85
C ASN A 155 9.07 15.12 33.73
N ASN A 156 8.64 16.37 33.81
CA ASN A 156 9.40 17.41 34.53
C ASN A 156 9.50 17.18 36.05
N THR A 157 8.76 16.22 36.61
CA THR A 157 8.88 15.82 38.04
C THR A 157 9.93 14.75 38.30
N VAL A 158 10.53 14.14 37.26
CA VAL A 158 11.53 13.08 37.41
C VAL A 158 12.90 13.60 37.00
N SER A 159 13.85 13.59 37.93
CA SER A 159 15.23 14.02 37.66
C SER A 159 15.82 13.24 36.48
N GLY A 160 16.48 13.95 35.57
CA GLY A 160 17.11 13.38 34.37
C GLY A 160 16.19 13.19 33.17
N ILE A 161 14.86 13.28 33.32
CA ILE A 161 13.85 13.07 32.26
C ILE A 161 13.02 14.35 32.03
N GLN A 162 13.67 15.51 32.05
CA GLN A 162 13.00 16.82 32.03
C GLN A 162 13.21 17.52 30.69
N ASN A 163 12.31 18.43 30.33
CA ASN A 163 12.56 19.42 29.29
C ASN A 163 13.73 20.33 29.69
N ALA A 164 14.35 21.02 28.74
CA ALA A 164 15.45 21.93 29.01
C ALA A 164 15.14 23.35 28.53
N GLN A 165 15.71 24.35 29.20
CA GLN A 165 15.50 25.75 28.85
C GLN A 165 16.76 26.58 29.06
N ARG A 166 16.85 27.66 28.30
CA ARG A 166 17.90 28.67 28.38
C ARG A 166 17.23 30.04 28.40
N ILE A 167 17.36 30.73 29.53
CA ILE A 167 16.63 31.98 29.78
C ILE A 167 17.32 33.15 29.06
N SER A 168 18.65 33.15 28.98
CA SER A 168 19.43 34.14 28.21
C SER A 168 20.52 33.45 27.37
N GLN A 169 20.97 34.09 26.28
CA GLN A 169 22.09 33.60 25.46
C GLN A 169 23.38 33.33 26.26
N SER A 170 23.58 34.07 27.36
CA SER A 170 24.73 33.93 28.26
C SER A 170 24.62 32.76 29.25
N SER A 171 23.45 32.14 29.37
CA SER A 171 23.22 31.00 30.27
C SER A 171 23.41 29.67 29.54
N THR A 172 23.81 28.62 30.25
CA THR A 172 23.83 27.26 29.69
C THR A 172 22.42 26.69 29.63
N LEU A 173 22.08 26.00 28.54
CA LEU A 173 20.85 25.21 28.45
C LEU A 173 20.85 24.18 29.59
N SER A 174 19.78 24.15 30.39
CA SER A 174 19.72 23.30 31.58
C SER A 174 18.35 22.66 31.73
N LYS A 175 18.33 21.45 32.30
CA LYS A 175 17.10 20.67 32.54
C LYS A 175 16.23 21.39 33.58
N VAL A 176 14.93 21.50 33.29
CA VAL A 176 13.97 22.26 34.11
C VAL A 176 13.51 21.42 35.30
N ASN A 177 13.84 21.86 36.52
CA ASN A 177 13.29 21.29 37.75
C ASN A 177 11.87 21.82 38.00
N GLY A 178 10.87 21.12 37.48
CA GLY A 178 9.46 21.44 37.69
C GLY A 178 8.85 20.66 38.87
N THR A 179 8.00 21.31 39.67
CA THR A 179 7.16 20.63 40.69
C THR A 179 5.87 20.06 40.12
N THR A 180 5.57 20.33 38.84
CA THR A 180 4.33 19.90 38.18
C THR A 180 4.59 18.76 37.19
N ARG A 181 3.77 17.69 37.29
CA ARG A 181 3.96 16.41 36.58
C ARG A 181 4.07 16.51 35.06
N ASN A 182 3.60 17.59 34.42
CA ASN A 182 3.51 17.70 32.96
C ASN A 182 3.70 19.14 32.46
N GLY A 183 4.86 19.75 32.75
CA GLY A 183 5.16 21.13 32.37
C GLY A 183 5.56 21.32 30.89
N ILE A 184 5.19 22.49 30.35
CA ILE A 184 5.76 23.24 29.21
C ILE A 184 6.45 22.38 28.12
N SER A 185 5.86 22.29 26.93
CA SER A 185 6.39 21.56 25.75
C SER A 185 6.21 22.38 24.48
N LEU A 186 7.07 22.16 23.49
CA LEU A 186 6.84 22.63 22.11
C LEU A 186 5.75 21.80 21.42
N TYR A 187 4.96 22.45 20.56
CA TYR A 187 4.11 21.77 19.59
C TYR A 187 4.90 21.55 18.30
N ILE A 188 5.16 20.29 18.00
CA ILE A 188 6.05 19.83 16.93
C ILE A 188 5.30 18.80 16.10
N LYS A 189 5.40 18.96 14.78
CA LYS A 189 5.09 17.91 13.82
C LYS A 189 6.37 17.57 13.06
N ALA A 190 6.84 16.34 13.22
CA ALA A 190 8.09 15.86 12.65
C ALA A 190 7.81 14.95 11.46
N TYR A 191 8.58 15.14 10.38
CA TYR A 191 8.52 14.31 9.18
C TYR A 191 9.89 13.72 8.88
N GLY A 192 9.92 12.52 8.32
CA GLY A 192 11.17 11.83 8.03
C GLY A 192 11.01 10.34 7.72
N THR A 193 12.09 9.58 7.93
CA THR A 193 12.12 8.13 7.71
C THR A 193 12.16 7.39 9.05
N ILE A 194 11.39 6.32 9.20
CA ILE A 194 11.29 5.58 10.47
C ILE A 194 12.61 4.84 10.72
N SER A 195 13.12 4.95 11.95
CA SER A 195 14.27 4.18 12.41
C SER A 195 13.85 2.72 12.55
N GLU A 196 14.55 1.82 11.87
CA GLU A 196 14.24 0.39 11.82
C GLU A 196 14.51 -0.34 13.16
N ASN A 197 14.91 0.38 14.22
CA ASN A 197 15.33 -0.16 15.51
C ASN A 197 14.33 0.05 16.67
N SER A 198 13.04 0.32 16.42
CA SER A 198 12.06 0.57 17.50
C SER A 198 10.94 -0.47 17.60
N ASP A 199 11.18 -1.52 18.39
CA ASP A 199 10.21 -2.60 18.68
C ASP A 199 9.11 -2.21 19.70
N ASN A 200 9.02 -0.94 20.13
CA ASN A 200 8.05 -0.51 21.14
C ASN A 200 7.34 0.80 20.74
N LEU A 201 6.31 0.74 19.88
CA LEU A 201 5.27 1.77 19.85
C LEU A 201 3.90 1.20 19.44
N ILE A 202 2.92 1.31 20.33
CA ILE A 202 1.51 1.02 20.08
C ILE A 202 0.92 2.22 19.31
N VAL A 203 0.76 2.08 17.98
CA VAL A 203 -0.11 2.94 17.16
C VAL A 203 -0.86 2.09 16.14
N ALA A 204 -2.16 2.38 16.00
CA ALA A 204 -3.10 1.67 15.14
C ALA A 204 -2.71 1.71 13.65
N ASN A 205 -2.66 0.52 13.03
CA ASN A 205 -2.63 0.18 11.60
C ASN A 205 -1.92 1.16 10.64
N PRO A 206 -0.85 0.68 9.98
CA PRO A 206 -1.00 0.37 8.55
C PRO A 206 -0.38 -0.97 8.11
N VAL A 207 -0.75 -1.32 6.87
CA VAL A 207 -0.43 -2.49 6.03
C VAL A 207 1.06 -2.88 6.05
N PRO A 208 1.43 -4.18 6.05
CA PRO A 208 2.82 -4.60 6.19
C PRO A 208 3.60 -4.40 4.88
N THR A 209 4.75 -3.73 4.99
CA THR A 209 5.78 -3.62 3.95
C THR A 209 6.87 -4.68 4.15
N TYR A 210 7.30 -5.28 3.05
CA TYR A 210 8.31 -6.34 3.00
C TYR A 210 9.71 -5.78 2.77
N LYS A 211 10.70 -6.34 3.47
CA LYS A 211 12.14 -6.22 3.15
C LYS A 211 12.67 -7.48 2.48
N SER A 212 13.56 -7.30 1.53
CA SER A 212 14.50 -8.33 1.03
C SER A 212 15.93 -7.78 1.06
N GLY A 213 16.88 -8.62 1.49
CA GLY A 213 18.31 -8.42 1.20
C GLY A 213 19.25 -8.13 2.38
N GLY A 214 19.37 -9.09 3.30
CA GLY A 214 20.52 -9.21 4.23
C GLY A 214 20.59 -10.66 4.70
N THR A 215 21.78 -11.27 4.73
CA THR A 215 22.01 -12.67 5.13
C THR A 215 21.94 -12.89 6.65
N SER A 216 21.08 -12.15 7.36
CA SER A 216 20.73 -12.45 8.75
C SER A 216 19.65 -13.53 8.77
N THR A 217 19.80 -14.50 9.66
CA THR A 217 18.84 -15.58 9.93
C THR A 217 17.60 -15.07 10.68
N GLU A 218 16.97 -14.01 10.19
CA GLU A 218 15.83 -13.36 10.86
C GLU A 218 14.55 -14.20 10.78
N GLU A 219 13.97 -14.48 11.96
CA GLU A 219 12.66 -15.11 12.11
C GLU A 219 11.55 -14.20 11.56
N LYS A 220 10.72 -14.71 10.64
CA LYS A 220 9.61 -13.94 10.06
C LYS A 220 8.27 -14.39 10.62
N ASN A 221 7.32 -13.46 10.74
CA ASN A 221 5.93 -13.82 11.02
C ASN A 221 5.33 -14.51 9.78
N LEU A 222 4.93 -15.77 9.94
CA LEU A 222 4.42 -16.61 8.88
C LEU A 222 2.90 -16.43 8.69
N PHE A 223 2.13 -16.15 9.75
CA PHE A 223 0.67 -15.94 9.68
C PHE A 223 0.06 -15.32 10.96
N ASN A 224 -1.04 -14.54 10.80
CA ASN A 224 -1.85 -13.95 11.87
C ASN A 224 -3.35 -14.24 11.69
N THR A 225 -4.08 -14.54 12.77
CA THR A 225 -5.56 -14.50 12.83
C THR A 225 -6.07 -13.13 13.32
N LYS A 226 -7.21 -12.63 12.80
CA LYS A 226 -7.81 -11.32 13.20
C LYS A 226 -8.21 -11.24 14.69
N TRP A 227 -8.17 -10.03 15.24
CA TRP A 227 -8.38 -9.69 16.66
C TRP A 227 -9.81 -9.24 16.97
N GLN A 228 -10.39 -9.75 18.06
CA GLN A 228 -11.49 -9.13 18.80
C GLN A 228 -11.42 -9.64 20.24
N TYR A 229 -11.45 -8.73 21.24
CA TYR A 229 -11.31 -9.10 22.66
C TYR A 229 -12.58 -9.82 23.15
N PRO A 230 -12.48 -11.03 23.73
CA PRO A 230 -13.62 -11.66 24.41
C PRO A 230 -13.87 -10.92 25.74
N THR A 231 -15.11 -10.45 25.94
CA THR A 231 -15.54 -9.69 27.13
C THR A 231 -16.19 -10.56 28.21
N SER A 232 -16.38 -11.86 27.98
CA SER A 232 -17.06 -12.77 28.90
C SER A 232 -16.11 -13.83 29.48
N THR A 233 -16.25 -14.09 30.78
CA THR A 233 -15.53 -15.11 31.55
C THR A 233 -16.45 -16.27 31.90
N ASP A 234 -17.25 -16.77 30.94
CA ASP A 234 -18.13 -17.90 31.21
C ASP A 234 -17.30 -19.17 31.51
N LYS A 235 -17.38 -19.66 32.76
CA LYS A 235 -16.49 -20.67 33.36
C LYS A 235 -16.93 -22.11 33.07
N SER A 236 -17.90 -22.34 32.18
CA SER A 236 -18.66 -23.60 32.15
C SER A 236 -17.98 -24.76 31.40
N VAL A 237 -16.91 -24.54 30.62
CA VAL A 237 -16.17 -25.63 29.95
C VAL A 237 -14.66 -25.39 29.99
N LEU A 238 -13.94 -26.26 30.71
CA LEU A 238 -12.48 -26.24 30.80
C LEU A 238 -11.87 -27.42 30.05
N TYR A 239 -10.81 -27.14 29.29
CA TYR A 239 -10.09 -28.13 28.51
C TYR A 239 -8.69 -28.38 29.08
N SER A 240 -8.20 -29.60 28.90
CA SER A 240 -6.82 -30.01 29.14
C SER A 240 -5.94 -29.81 27.90
N GLY A 241 -6.53 -29.64 26.72
CA GLY A 241 -5.81 -29.30 25.50
C GLY A 241 -6.72 -28.88 24.35
N ILE A 242 -6.20 -28.06 23.44
CA ILE A 242 -6.86 -27.59 22.21
C ILE A 242 -5.85 -27.66 21.07
N ALA A 243 -6.27 -28.10 19.88
CA ALA A 243 -5.43 -28.10 18.68
C ALA A 243 -6.08 -27.33 17.54
N SER A 244 -5.29 -26.55 16.81
CA SER A 244 -5.71 -25.84 15.59
C SER A 244 -4.89 -26.28 14.39
N ARG A 245 -5.55 -26.46 13.26
CA ARG A 245 -4.91 -26.77 11.98
C ARG A 245 -4.19 -25.53 11.44
N VAL A 246 -2.99 -25.72 10.91
CA VAL A 246 -2.18 -24.69 10.25
C VAL A 246 -1.69 -25.22 8.90
N VAL A 247 -1.82 -24.42 7.85
CA VAL A 247 -1.25 -24.77 6.53
C VAL A 247 0.26 -24.55 6.61
N ASN A 248 1.05 -25.58 6.29
CA ASN A 248 2.49 -25.52 6.44
C ASN A 248 3.10 -24.52 5.44
N ILE A 249 3.95 -23.62 5.94
CA ILE A 249 4.59 -22.54 5.17
C ILE A 249 6.09 -22.38 5.47
N GLY A 250 6.73 -23.36 6.14
CA GLY A 250 8.18 -23.39 6.31
C GLY A 250 8.67 -24.00 7.62
N THR A 251 9.91 -23.66 7.99
CA THR A 251 10.54 -24.03 9.26
C THR A 251 9.93 -23.20 10.39
N ILE A 252 9.37 -23.83 11.41
CA ILE A 252 8.80 -23.13 12.58
C ILE A 252 9.83 -23.13 13.71
N SER A 253 10.11 -21.96 14.26
CA SER A 253 11.05 -21.78 15.37
C SER A 253 10.39 -21.17 16.61
N ARG A 254 9.28 -20.45 16.44
CA ARG A 254 8.57 -19.82 17.57
C ARG A 254 7.07 -19.72 17.32
N VAL A 255 6.27 -19.91 18.36
CA VAL A 255 4.81 -19.78 18.33
C VAL A 255 4.36 -18.93 19.52
N GLU A 256 3.58 -17.90 19.30
CA GLU A 256 2.92 -17.13 20.35
C GLU A 256 1.44 -17.48 20.41
N ILE A 257 0.96 -17.87 21.59
CA ILE A 257 -0.43 -18.26 21.82
C ILE A 257 -1.02 -17.41 22.92
N TYR A 258 -2.20 -16.83 22.67
CA TYR A 258 -2.99 -16.18 23.72
C TYR A 258 -3.83 -17.23 24.45
N TYR A 259 -3.75 -17.26 25.77
CA TYR A 259 -4.43 -18.24 26.62
C TYR A 259 -5.33 -17.57 27.66
N VAL A 260 -6.31 -18.33 28.15
CA VAL A 260 -7.08 -18.05 29.36
C VAL A 260 -6.94 -19.25 30.27
N LEU A 261 -6.37 -19.05 31.45
CA LEU A 261 -6.19 -20.07 32.48
C LEU A 261 -7.05 -19.74 33.71
N THR A 262 -7.80 -20.72 34.20
CA THR A 262 -8.58 -20.58 35.44
C THR A 262 -7.78 -20.87 36.70
N GLU A 263 -6.66 -21.58 36.57
CA GLU A 263 -5.71 -21.86 37.65
C GLU A 263 -4.28 -21.94 37.12
N ASN A 264 -3.29 -21.80 38.01
CA ASN A 264 -1.89 -21.91 37.65
C ASN A 264 -1.59 -23.28 37.04
N SER A 265 -1.05 -23.32 35.83
CA SER A 265 -0.83 -24.55 35.08
C SER A 265 0.43 -24.44 34.24
N ASN A 266 1.07 -25.58 33.94
CA ASN A 266 2.14 -25.64 32.96
C ASN A 266 1.51 -25.84 31.58
N LEU A 267 1.88 -24.96 30.65
CA LEU A 267 1.44 -25.06 29.26
C LEU A 267 2.47 -25.79 28.41
N THR A 268 2.02 -26.74 27.59
CA THR A 268 2.84 -27.40 26.59
C THR A 268 2.28 -27.10 25.20
N CYS A 269 3.11 -26.60 24.31
CA CYS A 269 2.76 -26.42 22.90
C CYS A 269 3.40 -27.53 22.06
N ARG A 270 2.62 -28.23 21.24
CA ARG A 270 3.14 -29.26 20.34
C ARG A 270 2.79 -28.96 18.89
N LEU A 271 3.75 -29.22 18.01
CA LEU A 271 3.54 -29.33 16.57
C LEU A 271 3.20 -30.78 16.27
N LEU A 272 2.03 -31.04 15.67
CA LEU A 272 1.54 -32.38 15.35
C LEU A 272 1.42 -32.57 13.83
N ASP A 273 1.63 -33.80 13.37
CA ASP A 273 1.44 -34.18 11.96
C ASP A 273 -0.05 -34.36 11.62
N THR A 274 -0.36 -34.75 10.37
CA THR A 274 -1.75 -35.00 9.93
C THR A 274 -2.41 -36.21 10.60
N ASN A 275 -1.62 -37.07 11.25
CA ASN A 275 -2.06 -38.21 12.05
C ASN A 275 -2.09 -37.89 13.55
N LEU A 276 -1.85 -36.63 13.94
CA LEU A 276 -1.77 -36.14 15.31
C LEU A 276 -0.61 -36.71 16.13
N ASN A 277 0.40 -37.28 15.49
CA ASN A 277 1.63 -37.64 16.17
C ASN A 277 2.39 -36.36 16.53
N THR A 278 2.95 -36.31 17.74
CA THR A 278 3.83 -35.21 18.12
C THR A 278 5.07 -35.24 17.24
N ILE A 279 5.29 -34.16 16.50
CA ILE A 279 6.49 -33.96 15.71
C ILE A 279 7.58 -33.33 16.59
N VAL A 280 7.24 -32.21 17.24
CA VAL A 280 8.11 -31.49 18.18
C VAL A 280 7.25 -30.86 19.27
N SER A 281 7.74 -30.83 20.50
CA SER A 281 7.09 -30.16 21.64
C SER A 281 7.98 -29.09 22.24
N SER A 282 7.35 -28.02 22.72
CA SER A 282 7.96 -26.96 23.52
C SER A 282 7.14 -26.76 24.79
N SER A 283 7.80 -26.73 25.95
CA SER A 283 7.14 -26.58 27.25
C SER A 283 7.41 -25.19 27.81
N ALA A 284 6.38 -24.50 28.27
CA ALA A 284 6.53 -23.28 29.06
C ALA A 284 6.52 -23.61 30.56
N VAL A 285 7.30 -22.86 31.36
CA VAL A 285 7.34 -22.99 32.81
C VAL A 285 6.22 -22.18 33.45
N ALA A 286 5.44 -22.82 34.34
CA ALA A 286 4.50 -22.25 35.32
C ALA A 286 3.78 -20.96 34.88
N THR A 287 2.65 -21.13 34.20
CA THR A 287 1.80 -20.02 33.79
C THR A 287 0.77 -19.73 34.88
N LYS A 288 0.67 -18.47 35.33
CA LYS A 288 -0.31 -18.06 36.34
C LYS A 288 -1.74 -18.06 35.76
N ALA A 289 -2.73 -18.32 36.62
CA ALA A 289 -4.14 -18.12 36.30
C ALA A 289 -4.39 -16.70 35.77
N GLY A 290 -5.25 -16.55 34.78
CA GLY A 290 -5.55 -15.30 34.11
C GLY A 290 -5.46 -15.41 32.59
N THR A 291 -5.53 -14.27 31.93
CA THR A 291 -5.34 -14.16 30.48
C THR A 291 -3.94 -13.66 30.17
N GLY A 292 -3.27 -14.25 29.19
CA GLY A 292 -1.93 -13.83 28.82
C GLY A 292 -1.50 -14.34 27.46
N MET A 293 -0.33 -13.89 27.02
CA MET A 293 0.33 -14.41 25.83
C MET A 293 1.53 -15.23 26.27
N GLN A 294 1.65 -16.46 25.76
CA GLN A 294 2.79 -17.33 26.00
C GLN A 294 3.55 -17.56 24.70
N THR A 295 4.85 -17.35 24.75
CA THR A 295 5.76 -17.69 23.65
C THR A 295 6.35 -19.07 23.89
N PHE A 296 6.31 -19.92 22.85
CA PHE A 296 6.88 -21.26 22.80
C PHE A 296 7.95 -21.27 21.71
N THR A 297 9.18 -21.60 22.08
CA THR A 297 10.31 -21.72 21.14
C THR A 297 10.55 -23.19 20.84
N PHE A 298 10.70 -23.53 19.56
CA PHE A 298 10.98 -24.88 19.08
C PHE A 298 12.41 -24.92 18.52
N PRO A 299 13.14 -26.04 18.66
CA PRO A 299 14.28 -26.29 17.78
C PRO A 299 13.82 -26.10 16.33
N ALA A 300 14.61 -25.40 15.51
CA ALA A 300 14.25 -25.13 14.12
C ALA A 300 13.86 -26.43 13.42
N TYR A 301 12.56 -26.59 13.14
CA TYR A 301 12.01 -27.83 12.60
C TYR A 301 11.35 -27.57 11.24
N SER A 302 11.84 -28.25 10.20
CA SER A 302 11.26 -28.21 8.86
C SER A 302 10.32 -29.38 8.68
N TYR A 303 9.01 -29.10 8.60
CA TYR A 303 8.01 -30.12 8.29
C TYR A 303 7.80 -30.18 6.77
N SER A 304 7.70 -31.37 6.18
CA SER A 304 7.53 -31.55 4.73
C SER A 304 6.08 -31.78 4.29
N GLY A 305 5.15 -32.01 5.23
CA GLY A 305 3.73 -32.21 4.91
C GLY A 305 3.01 -30.89 4.62
N SER A 306 1.95 -30.92 3.82
CA SER A 306 1.16 -29.71 3.46
C SER A 306 0.33 -29.14 4.63
N GLU A 307 0.07 -29.94 5.66
CA GLU A 307 -0.77 -29.59 6.81
C GLU A 307 -0.14 -30.06 8.11
N MET A 308 -0.21 -29.22 9.14
CA MET A 308 0.18 -29.56 10.50
C MET A 308 -0.85 -29.03 11.50
N TYR A 309 -0.75 -29.45 12.75
CA TYR A 309 -1.56 -28.91 13.84
C TYR A 309 -0.66 -28.30 14.92
N ILE A 310 -1.10 -27.20 15.51
CA ILE A 310 -0.50 -26.63 16.71
C ILE A 310 -1.46 -26.91 17.86
N SER A 311 -0.99 -27.66 18.84
CA SER A 311 -1.74 -27.97 20.06
C SER A 311 -1.19 -27.20 21.25
N LEU A 312 -2.08 -26.70 22.09
CA LEU A 312 -1.79 -26.14 23.41
C LEU A 312 -2.44 -27.05 24.45
N GLU A 313 -1.62 -27.61 25.33
CA GLU A 313 -2.01 -28.49 26.42
C GLU A 313 -1.75 -27.80 27.75
N SER A 314 -2.60 -28.05 28.72
CA SER A 314 -2.40 -27.65 30.12
C SER A 314 -2.27 -28.93 30.95
N ASP A 315 -1.31 -28.96 31.88
CA ASP A 315 -1.18 -30.06 32.83
C ASP A 315 -2.36 -30.17 33.82
N ARG A 316 -3.26 -29.18 33.78
CA ARG A 316 -4.54 -29.15 34.51
C ARG A 316 -5.70 -28.91 33.55
N ARG A 317 -6.93 -29.22 33.97
CA ARG A 317 -8.16 -28.88 33.24
C ARG A 317 -8.51 -27.41 33.48
N SER A 318 -7.66 -26.51 33.02
CA SER A 318 -7.70 -25.10 33.40
C SER A 318 -7.80 -24.14 32.21
N LEU A 319 -7.67 -24.64 30.98
CA LEU A 319 -7.73 -23.84 29.76
C LEU A 319 -9.18 -23.46 29.46
N GLY A 320 -9.51 -22.18 29.62
CA GLY A 320 -10.83 -21.62 29.34
C GLY A 320 -10.94 -21.11 27.90
N VAL A 321 -12.15 -21.10 27.35
CA VAL A 321 -12.46 -20.54 26.04
C VAL A 321 -13.52 -19.48 26.19
N GLY A 322 -13.21 -18.22 25.87
CA GLY A 322 -14.17 -17.13 25.94
C GLY A 322 -15.10 -17.12 24.72
N CYS A 323 -16.41 -17.28 24.95
CA CYS A 323 -17.45 -16.97 23.96
C CYS A 323 -18.20 -15.70 24.41
N GLY A 324 -18.29 -14.69 23.55
CA GLY A 324 -19.06 -13.48 23.82
C GLY A 324 -20.56 -13.78 23.72
N GLN A 325 -21.30 -13.62 24.82
CA GLN A 325 -22.76 -13.58 24.82
C GLN A 325 -23.17 -12.10 24.89
N ASP A 326 -23.69 -11.54 23.80
CA ASP A 326 -24.42 -10.27 23.87
C ASP A 326 -25.93 -10.55 23.99
N SER A 327 -26.53 -9.93 24.99
CA SER A 327 -27.95 -10.01 25.31
C SER A 327 -28.81 -9.31 24.26
N GLY A 328 -29.67 -10.07 23.58
CA GLY A 328 -30.91 -9.54 23.01
C GLY A 328 -30.82 -8.95 21.60
N THR A 329 -30.54 -9.79 20.60
CA THR A 329 -31.18 -9.85 19.26
C THR A 329 -30.41 -10.90 18.47
N ALA A 330 -31.12 -11.78 17.76
CA ALA A 330 -30.51 -12.86 16.98
C ALA A 330 -29.74 -12.29 15.77
N LEU A 331 -28.49 -11.89 15.99
CA LEU A 331 -27.48 -11.66 14.97
C LEU A 331 -26.46 -12.79 15.12
N SER A 332 -26.40 -13.63 14.10
CA SER A 332 -25.42 -14.70 13.95
C SER A 332 -24.00 -14.13 14.03
N CYS A 333 -23.37 -14.25 15.17
CA CYS A 333 -21.97 -13.91 15.38
C CYS A 333 -21.05 -14.72 14.44
N VAL A 334 -20.06 -14.02 13.89
CA VAL A 334 -19.14 -14.44 12.84
C VAL A 334 -18.41 -15.73 13.19
N THR A 335 -18.88 -16.84 12.61
CA THR A 335 -18.15 -18.11 12.57
C THR A 335 -17.15 -18.12 11.42
N ALA A 336 -15.85 -18.14 11.73
CA ALA A 336 -14.86 -18.68 10.82
C ALA A 336 -15.04 -20.22 10.76
N ASN A 337 -16.05 -20.66 10.01
CA ASN A 337 -16.26 -22.07 9.71
C ASN A 337 -15.17 -22.55 8.74
N ASN A 338 -14.08 -23.06 9.31
CA ASN A 338 -13.20 -24.04 8.68
C ASN A 338 -13.87 -25.42 8.76
N MET A 339 -14.90 -25.61 7.93
CA MET A 339 -15.52 -26.92 7.70
C MET A 339 -15.18 -27.37 6.27
N VAL A 340 -14.14 -28.19 6.15
CA VAL A 340 -14.16 -29.27 5.16
C VAL A 340 -15.17 -30.28 5.70
N SER A 341 -16.14 -30.68 4.88
CA SER A 341 -17.11 -31.72 5.25
C SER A 341 -16.37 -32.97 5.78
N GLY A 342 -16.64 -33.35 7.03
CA GLY A 342 -16.23 -34.62 7.61
C GLY A 342 -15.07 -34.64 8.63
N LYS A 343 -14.45 -33.51 9.00
CA LYS A 343 -13.42 -33.49 10.06
C LYS A 343 -13.71 -32.40 11.11
N GLN A 344 -14.18 -32.82 12.28
CA GLN A 344 -14.47 -31.99 13.46
C GLN A 344 -13.17 -31.55 14.16
N ASN A 345 -13.12 -30.31 14.70
CA ASN A 345 -11.93 -29.67 15.30
C ASN A 345 -11.99 -29.54 16.84
N ALA A 346 -12.57 -30.51 17.53
CA ALA A 346 -12.44 -30.58 18.99
C ALA A 346 -11.88 -31.96 19.37
N PHE A 347 -10.79 -31.96 20.14
CA PHE A 347 -10.20 -33.16 20.73
C PHE A 347 -10.17 -32.93 22.24
N THR A 348 -10.80 -33.80 23.02
CA THR A 348 -10.69 -33.77 24.48
C THR A 348 -9.55 -34.69 24.90
N TYR A 349 -8.56 -34.16 25.62
CA TYR A 349 -7.49 -34.94 26.21
C TYR A 349 -7.87 -35.42 27.62
N SER A 350 -7.62 -36.69 27.92
CA SER A 350 -7.59 -37.20 29.30
C SER A 350 -6.13 -37.54 29.60
N PRO A 351 -5.59 -37.25 30.81
CA PRO A 351 -4.19 -37.50 31.15
C PRO A 351 -3.68 -38.91 30.82
N ASP A 352 -4.60 -39.89 30.75
CA ASP A 352 -4.29 -41.31 30.56
C ASP A 352 -4.60 -41.85 29.15
N LYS A 353 -4.94 -41.01 28.16
CA LYS A 353 -5.28 -41.46 26.79
C LYS A 353 -4.69 -40.56 25.68
N PRO A 354 -4.21 -41.15 24.57
CA PRO A 354 -3.78 -40.37 23.40
C PRO A 354 -4.95 -39.56 22.82
N LEU A 355 -4.63 -38.44 22.13
CA LEU A 355 -5.61 -37.60 21.43
C LEU A 355 -6.45 -38.46 20.47
N SER A 356 -7.75 -38.55 20.73
CA SER A 356 -8.69 -39.28 19.87
C SER A 356 -9.70 -38.31 19.27
N LYS A 357 -9.97 -38.46 17.97
CA LYS A 357 -11.00 -37.68 17.26
C LYS A 357 -12.37 -37.90 17.91
N ILE A 358 -13.09 -36.83 18.20
CA ILE A 358 -14.49 -36.95 18.64
C ILE A 358 -15.29 -37.46 17.45
N SER A 359 -15.85 -38.66 17.56
CA SER A 359 -16.76 -39.24 16.58
C SER A 359 -18.18 -39.24 17.13
N GLY A 360 -19.07 -38.42 16.56
CA GLY A 360 -20.52 -38.63 16.69
C GLY A 360 -21.33 -37.65 17.56
N GLY A 361 -20.82 -36.47 17.92
CA GLY A 361 -21.58 -35.44 18.63
C GLY A 361 -21.80 -34.16 17.83
N THR A 362 -23.01 -33.61 17.86
CA THR A 362 -23.32 -32.26 17.34
C THR A 362 -22.68 -31.22 18.26
N VAL A 363 -21.47 -30.77 17.95
CA VAL A 363 -20.81 -29.68 18.68
C VAL A 363 -21.51 -28.37 18.33
N LYS A 364 -22.25 -27.78 19.28
CA LYS A 364 -23.01 -26.52 19.10
C LYS A 364 -22.15 -25.25 19.21
N GLN A 365 -20.84 -25.37 19.43
CA GLN A 365 -19.95 -24.24 19.66
C GLN A 365 -18.65 -24.38 18.86
N SER A 366 -18.35 -23.37 18.03
CA SER A 366 -17.08 -23.24 17.33
C SER A 366 -16.11 -22.42 18.19
N PHE A 367 -14.82 -22.79 18.20
CA PHE A 367 -13.79 -22.12 19.00
C PHE A 367 -12.67 -21.58 18.09
N THR A 368 -12.04 -20.47 18.51
CA THR A 368 -10.92 -19.84 17.79
C THR A 368 -9.71 -19.76 18.73
N LEU A 369 -8.60 -20.40 18.34
CA LEU A 369 -7.32 -20.27 19.02
C LEU A 369 -6.49 -19.18 18.32
N TYR A 370 -5.95 -18.23 19.08
CA TYR A 370 -5.12 -17.15 18.53
C TYR A 370 -3.65 -17.57 18.52
N ILE A 371 -3.08 -17.68 17.32
CA ILE A 371 -1.72 -18.17 17.12
C ILE A 371 -0.97 -17.21 16.20
N LYS A 372 0.23 -16.78 16.62
CA LYS A 372 1.24 -16.25 15.70
C LYS A 372 2.35 -17.27 15.55
N VAL A 373 2.73 -17.56 14.32
CA VAL A 373 3.80 -18.51 14.01
C VAL A 373 4.97 -17.76 13.42
N TYR A 374 6.16 -18.01 13.94
CA TYR A 374 7.42 -17.45 13.49
C TYR A 374 8.31 -18.54 12.94
N GLY A 375 9.00 -18.23 11.87
CA GLY A 375 9.84 -19.20 11.21
C GLY A 375 10.56 -18.66 9.98
N GLN A 376 11.37 -19.53 9.38
CA GLN A 376 11.94 -19.29 8.07
C GLN A 376 11.02 -19.91 7.04
N ARG A 377 10.53 -19.09 6.11
CA ARG A 377 9.95 -19.62 4.88
C ARG A 377 11.08 -20.34 4.17
N THR A 378 11.12 -21.67 4.28
CA THR A 378 11.76 -22.44 3.23
C THR A 378 10.91 -22.13 2.03
N ASP A 379 11.41 -21.27 1.15
CA ASP A 379 10.87 -21.22 -0.19
C ASP A 379 10.84 -22.69 -0.62
N ILE A 380 9.63 -23.27 -0.71
CA ILE A 380 9.42 -24.38 -1.63
C ILE A 380 10.14 -23.89 -2.87
N PRO A 381 11.05 -24.66 -3.48
CA PRO A 381 11.52 -24.31 -4.79
C PRO A 381 10.25 -24.20 -5.65
N VAL A 382 9.69 -22.98 -5.76
CA VAL A 382 9.41 -22.42 -7.05
C VAL A 382 10.72 -22.71 -7.71
N GLU A 383 10.74 -23.66 -8.63
CA GLU A 383 11.75 -23.61 -9.65
C GLU A 383 11.71 -22.15 -10.11
N THR A 384 12.62 -21.34 -9.57
CA THR A 384 13.23 -20.30 -10.35
C THR A 384 13.77 -21.12 -11.49
N ALA A 385 12.96 -21.27 -12.53
CA ALA A 385 13.42 -20.96 -13.84
C ALA A 385 14.06 -19.56 -13.74
N SER A 386 15.25 -19.49 -13.13
CA SER A 386 16.35 -18.81 -13.76
C SER A 386 16.58 -19.56 -15.07
N THR A 387 15.64 -19.39 -16.00
CA THR A 387 16.05 -19.00 -17.33
C THR A 387 16.74 -17.65 -17.14
N THR A 388 17.95 -17.66 -16.58
CA THR A 388 18.97 -16.74 -17.05
C THR A 388 19.04 -17.05 -18.53
N ASN A 389 18.20 -16.35 -19.30
CA ASN A 389 18.28 -16.33 -20.73
C ASN A 389 19.71 -15.87 -20.97
N SER A 390 20.57 -16.80 -21.37
CA SER A 390 22.00 -16.58 -21.59
C SER A 390 22.28 -15.51 -22.66
N SER A 391 21.22 -14.99 -23.28
CA SER A 391 21.17 -13.90 -24.23
C SER A 391 21.17 -12.49 -23.61
N ILE A 392 20.86 -12.31 -22.32
CA ILE A 392 20.94 -10.98 -21.68
C ILE A 392 22.42 -10.60 -21.50
N THR A 393 22.82 -9.47 -22.08
CA THR A 393 24.25 -9.06 -22.14
C THR A 393 24.52 -7.69 -21.52
N LYS A 394 23.49 -6.89 -21.22
CA LYS A 394 23.65 -5.52 -20.73
C LYS A 394 22.83 -5.27 -19.48
N ASN A 395 23.45 -4.59 -18.51
CA ASN A 395 22.78 -4.05 -17.33
C ASN A 395 22.87 -2.53 -17.37
N VAL A 396 21.71 -1.88 -17.35
CA VAL A 396 21.57 -0.43 -17.51
C VAL A 396 20.81 0.13 -16.33
N TYR A 397 21.35 1.18 -15.71
CA TYR A 397 20.77 1.82 -14.55
C TYR A 397 20.15 3.18 -14.93
N ILE A 398 18.98 3.48 -14.37
CA ILE A 398 18.22 4.70 -14.64
C ILE A 398 17.83 5.36 -13.31
N SER A 399 18.03 6.67 -13.22
CA SER A 399 17.71 7.49 -12.03
C SER A 399 17.34 8.90 -12.45
N VAL A 400 16.12 9.36 -12.15
CA VAL A 400 15.74 10.77 -12.39
C VAL A 400 16.43 11.72 -11.41
N SER A 401 16.76 11.23 -10.21
CA SER A 401 17.38 12.05 -9.15
C SER A 401 18.88 12.26 -9.35
N SER A 402 19.57 11.34 -10.04
CA SER A 402 21.03 11.36 -10.16
C SER A 402 21.58 11.03 -11.54
N GLY A 403 20.72 10.78 -12.54
CA GLY A 403 21.14 10.38 -13.87
C GLY A 403 21.30 11.53 -14.86
N VAL A 404 21.96 11.22 -15.98
CA VAL A 404 22.15 12.09 -17.15
C VAL A 404 21.93 11.32 -18.45
N ASP A 405 21.39 11.96 -19.48
CA ASP A 405 21.11 11.31 -20.77
C ASP A 405 22.25 11.55 -21.77
N GLU A 406 23.35 10.84 -21.56
CA GLU A 406 24.55 10.89 -22.40
C GLU A 406 24.93 9.49 -22.89
N VAL A 407 25.69 9.41 -23.98
CA VAL A 407 26.07 8.12 -24.60
C VAL A 407 26.84 7.21 -23.63
N ILE A 408 27.63 7.79 -22.73
CA ILE A 408 28.46 7.07 -21.75
C ILE A 408 27.71 6.73 -20.45
N ALA A 409 26.45 7.13 -20.31
CA ALA A 409 25.62 6.78 -19.16
C ALA A 409 25.13 5.33 -19.22
N GLY A 410 24.53 4.87 -18.12
CA GLY A 410 23.94 3.53 -17.98
C GLY A 410 24.63 2.64 -16.97
N SER A 411 25.75 3.06 -16.36
CA SER A 411 26.34 2.36 -15.22
C SER A 411 25.65 2.76 -13.91
N LYS A 412 25.81 1.97 -12.84
CA LYS A 412 25.18 2.26 -11.54
C LYS A 412 25.68 3.58 -10.93
N SER A 413 26.95 3.93 -11.13
CA SER A 413 27.54 5.20 -10.67
C SER A 413 27.28 6.37 -11.62
N HIS A 414 26.82 6.10 -12.84
CA HIS A 414 26.50 7.09 -13.86
C HIS A 414 25.23 6.68 -14.65
N PRO A 415 24.07 6.67 -13.99
CA PRO A 415 22.83 6.15 -14.59
C PRO A 415 22.27 7.08 -15.66
N TYR A 416 21.45 6.55 -16.57
CA TYR A 416 20.63 7.38 -17.45
C TYR A 416 19.60 8.20 -16.64
N LYS A 417 19.20 9.37 -17.14
CA LYS A 417 18.16 10.17 -16.48
C LYS A 417 16.77 9.71 -16.87
N THR A 418 16.56 9.41 -18.15
CA THR A 418 15.24 9.03 -18.69
C THR A 418 15.23 7.60 -19.22
N LEU A 419 14.15 6.89 -18.91
CA LEU A 419 13.97 5.50 -19.34
C LEU A 419 13.81 5.38 -20.85
N SER A 420 13.07 6.30 -21.50
CA SER A 420 12.90 6.30 -22.96
C SER A 420 14.23 6.46 -23.70
N TYR A 421 15.14 7.29 -23.18
CA TYR A 421 16.49 7.41 -23.74
C TYR A 421 17.26 6.11 -23.56
N ALA A 422 17.26 5.54 -22.34
CA ALA A 422 17.95 4.28 -22.04
C ALA A 422 17.49 3.14 -22.98
N ILE A 423 16.18 2.97 -23.18
CA ILE A 423 15.60 1.96 -24.08
C ILE A 423 16.07 2.18 -25.53
N LYS A 424 16.00 3.43 -26.01
CA LYS A 424 16.44 3.78 -27.37
C LYS A 424 17.92 3.46 -27.61
N GLN A 425 18.79 3.66 -26.61
CA GLN A 425 20.23 3.41 -26.75
C GLN A 425 20.59 1.92 -26.68
N ASN A 426 19.87 1.13 -25.86
CA ASN A 426 20.33 -0.20 -25.50
C ASN A 426 19.56 -1.34 -26.19
N GLY A 427 18.26 -1.14 -26.47
CA GLY A 427 17.41 -2.08 -27.19
C GLY A 427 17.29 -3.44 -26.50
N ASN A 428 17.45 -4.51 -27.28
CA ASN A 428 17.34 -5.90 -26.87
C ASN A 428 18.39 -6.35 -25.85
N ASN A 429 18.16 -7.51 -25.24
CA ASN A 429 19.16 -8.20 -24.40
C ASN A 429 19.64 -7.37 -23.21
N THR A 430 18.74 -6.56 -22.63
CA THR A 430 19.08 -5.52 -21.65
C THR A 430 18.20 -5.61 -20.41
N ILE A 431 18.84 -5.50 -19.24
CA ILE A 431 18.19 -5.22 -17.96
C ILE A 431 18.18 -3.71 -17.75
N TYR A 432 16.99 -3.12 -17.66
CA TYR A 432 16.75 -1.74 -17.29
C TYR A 432 16.34 -1.66 -15.82
N SER A 433 17.25 -1.21 -14.97
CA SER A 433 17.04 -1.09 -13.52
C SER A 433 16.76 0.36 -13.14
N LEU A 434 15.57 0.62 -12.58
CA LEU A 434 15.12 1.92 -12.10
C LEU A 434 15.44 2.09 -10.61
N LYS A 435 15.94 3.26 -10.23
CA LYS A 435 16.34 3.51 -8.84
C LYS A 435 15.14 3.55 -7.91
N CYS A 436 15.15 2.78 -6.82
CA CYS A 436 14.14 2.88 -5.77
C CYS A 436 14.00 4.32 -5.25
N SER A 437 12.77 4.67 -4.88
CA SER A 437 12.31 6.00 -4.45
C SER A 437 12.30 7.11 -5.50
N ASP A 438 12.73 6.82 -6.73
CA ASP A 438 12.51 7.73 -7.84
C ASP A 438 11.07 7.65 -8.38
N THR A 439 10.52 8.80 -8.78
CA THR A 439 9.26 8.89 -9.52
C THR A 439 9.51 9.42 -10.93
N PHE A 440 9.25 8.58 -11.92
CA PHE A 440 9.34 8.85 -13.34
C PHE A 440 8.00 9.39 -13.84
N TYR A 441 7.87 10.72 -13.96
CA TYR A 441 6.69 11.36 -14.52
C TYR A 441 6.65 11.21 -16.04
N LEU A 442 6.12 10.08 -16.51
CA LEU A 442 6.10 9.68 -17.92
C LEU A 442 4.70 9.88 -18.48
N ARG A 443 4.41 11.10 -18.93
CA ARG A 443 3.10 11.50 -19.47
C ARG A 443 2.56 10.56 -20.55
N TYR A 444 3.42 10.04 -21.42
CA TYR A 444 3.03 9.15 -22.53
C TYR A 444 3.20 7.66 -22.22
N GLY A 445 3.57 7.32 -20.98
CA GLY A 445 3.95 5.96 -20.61
C GLY A 445 5.26 5.51 -21.26
N ILE A 446 5.44 4.20 -21.33
CA ILE A 446 6.57 3.52 -21.96
C ILE A 446 6.04 2.50 -22.95
N GLU A 447 6.71 2.39 -24.07
CA GLU A 447 6.44 1.38 -25.08
C GLU A 447 7.65 0.47 -25.27
N LEU A 448 7.43 -0.83 -25.09
CA LEU A 448 8.35 -1.91 -25.43
C LEU A 448 7.77 -2.57 -26.67
N THR A 449 8.33 -2.24 -27.84
CA THR A 449 7.86 -2.75 -29.14
C THR A 449 9.04 -3.29 -29.93
N ASP A 450 8.87 -4.47 -30.53
CA ASP A 450 9.90 -5.19 -31.28
C ASP A 450 11.17 -5.49 -30.44
N LEU A 451 10.98 -5.65 -29.12
CA LEU A 451 12.06 -5.95 -28.19
C LEU A 451 12.04 -7.40 -27.70
N SER A 452 13.21 -7.96 -27.44
CA SER A 452 13.37 -9.31 -26.90
C SER A 452 14.45 -9.37 -25.83
N ASN A 453 14.27 -10.28 -24.87
CA ASN A 453 15.17 -10.51 -23.73
C ASN A 453 15.35 -9.23 -22.90
N ILE A 454 14.22 -8.68 -22.43
CA ILE A 454 14.17 -7.45 -21.64
C ILE A 454 13.81 -7.77 -20.21
N VAL A 455 14.50 -7.13 -19.26
CA VAL A 455 14.07 -7.08 -17.87
C VAL A 455 13.92 -5.61 -17.49
N LEU A 456 12.73 -5.19 -17.09
CA LEU A 456 12.47 -3.88 -16.51
C LEU A 456 12.23 -4.07 -15.01
N ASN A 457 13.20 -3.67 -14.19
CA ASN A 457 13.17 -3.90 -12.75
C ASN A 457 13.63 -2.69 -11.94
N SER A 458 13.82 -2.89 -10.64
CA SER A 458 14.29 -1.87 -9.70
C SER A 458 15.68 -2.18 -9.13
N TYR A 459 16.40 -1.14 -8.67
CA TYR A 459 17.64 -1.28 -7.91
C TYR A 459 17.74 -0.26 -6.77
N GLY A 460 18.56 -0.59 -5.77
CA GLY A 460 18.74 0.24 -4.59
C GLY A 460 17.71 -0.06 -3.50
N THR A 461 17.74 0.74 -2.45
CA THR A 461 16.88 0.58 -1.26
C THR A 461 15.76 1.61 -1.28
N GLY A 462 14.66 1.32 -0.58
CA GLY A 462 13.52 2.24 -0.45
C GLY A 462 12.27 1.73 -1.15
N THR A 463 11.35 2.65 -1.42
CA THR A 463 10.09 2.35 -2.12
C THR A 463 10.36 1.92 -3.56
N PRO A 464 9.59 0.98 -4.15
CA PRO A 464 9.71 0.67 -5.56
C PRO A 464 9.62 1.94 -6.44
N PRO A 465 10.44 2.06 -7.49
CA PRO A 465 10.36 3.19 -8.42
C PRO A 465 8.96 3.29 -9.02
N SER A 466 8.47 4.52 -9.22
CA SER A 466 7.14 4.75 -9.75
C SER A 466 7.18 5.26 -11.19
N ILE A 467 6.49 4.58 -12.10
CA ILE A 467 6.11 5.07 -13.42
C ILE A 467 4.76 5.77 -13.26
N CYS A 468 4.76 7.09 -13.37
CA CYS A 468 3.65 7.96 -12.94
C CYS A 468 3.12 8.79 -14.11
N GLY A 469 1.83 8.63 -14.41
CA GLY A 469 1.11 9.42 -15.42
C GLY A 469 0.42 10.68 -14.87
N LEU A 470 0.76 11.12 -13.66
CA LEU A 470 0.08 12.26 -13.02
C LEU A 470 0.48 13.59 -13.68
N VAL A 471 -0.50 14.37 -14.13
CA VAL A 471 -0.31 15.68 -14.77
C VAL A 471 -0.99 16.76 -13.94
N ALA A 472 -0.22 17.76 -13.50
CA ALA A 472 -0.75 18.90 -12.75
C ALA A 472 -1.48 19.89 -13.66
N PHE A 473 -2.53 20.53 -13.15
CA PHE A 473 -3.21 21.62 -13.82
C PHE A 473 -3.74 22.65 -12.82
N THR A 474 -4.02 23.86 -13.31
CA THR A 474 -4.53 24.96 -12.46
C THR A 474 -5.98 25.27 -12.84
N PRO A 475 -6.96 24.85 -12.03
CA PRO A 475 -8.36 25.21 -12.24
C PRO A 475 -8.61 26.68 -11.87
N LYS A 476 -9.31 27.41 -12.74
CA LYS A 476 -9.78 28.78 -12.52
C LYS A 476 -11.22 28.75 -12.03
N LYS A 477 -11.50 29.37 -10.88
CA LYS A 477 -12.87 29.54 -10.38
C LYS A 477 -13.63 30.53 -11.28
N VAL A 478 -14.78 30.13 -11.81
CA VAL A 478 -15.63 30.97 -12.69
C VAL A 478 -17.02 31.25 -12.11
N ALA A 479 -17.46 30.44 -11.14
CA ALA A 479 -18.69 30.64 -10.38
C ALA A 479 -18.52 30.11 -8.96
N ALA A 480 -19.57 30.20 -8.12
CA ALA A 480 -19.52 29.81 -6.71
C ALA A 480 -18.90 28.41 -6.48
N ASN A 481 -19.32 27.43 -7.28
CA ASN A 481 -18.86 26.05 -7.21
C ASN A 481 -18.25 25.54 -8.52
N THR A 482 -18.10 26.40 -9.53
CA THR A 482 -17.63 25.99 -10.86
C THR A 482 -16.21 26.45 -11.08
N TYR A 483 -15.36 25.50 -11.50
CA TYR A 483 -14.01 25.73 -11.94
C TYR A 483 -13.85 25.30 -13.39
N THR A 484 -12.95 25.95 -14.11
CA THR A 484 -12.59 25.58 -15.48
C THR A 484 -11.08 25.47 -15.66
N SER A 485 -10.65 24.67 -16.63
CA SER A 485 -9.26 24.64 -17.07
C SER A 485 -9.19 24.20 -18.53
N THR A 486 -8.07 24.46 -19.19
CA THR A 486 -7.83 23.99 -20.56
C THR A 486 -6.63 23.07 -20.53
N PHE A 487 -6.82 21.85 -21.04
CA PHE A 487 -5.75 20.85 -21.11
C PHE A 487 -5.06 20.91 -22.46
N SER A 488 -3.84 20.39 -22.53
CA SER A 488 -3.16 20.22 -23.82
C SER A 488 -3.53 18.89 -24.48
N GLU A 489 -4.08 17.96 -23.70
CA GLU A 489 -4.68 16.72 -24.14
C GLU A 489 -6.13 16.91 -24.59
N ARG A 490 -6.58 16.04 -25.50
CA ARG A 490 -7.99 15.94 -25.89
C ARG A 490 -8.78 14.97 -25.02
N GLU A 491 -8.13 14.31 -24.07
CA GLU A 491 -8.73 13.36 -23.14
C GLU A 491 -8.03 13.44 -21.78
N THR A 492 -8.69 12.90 -20.77
CA THR A 492 -8.18 12.79 -19.41
C THR A 492 -8.69 11.50 -18.81
N GLY A 493 -7.86 10.86 -17.99
CA GLY A 493 -8.33 9.85 -17.04
C GLY A 493 -9.06 10.51 -15.86
N VAL A 494 -9.08 9.80 -14.74
CA VAL A 494 -9.58 10.31 -13.45
C VAL A 494 -8.87 11.60 -13.02
N LEU A 495 -9.60 12.51 -12.38
CA LEU A 495 -9.03 13.70 -11.76
C LEU A 495 -8.68 13.44 -10.29
N PHE A 496 -7.66 14.12 -9.79
CA PHE A 496 -7.31 14.16 -8.36
C PHE A 496 -7.35 15.60 -7.88
N ILE A 497 -8.35 15.92 -7.06
CA ILE A 497 -8.54 17.25 -6.48
C ILE A 497 -8.30 17.15 -4.97
N ASN A 498 -7.36 17.93 -4.44
CA ASN A 498 -6.94 17.85 -3.04
C ASN A 498 -6.61 16.40 -2.62
N SER A 499 -5.86 15.71 -3.48
CA SER A 499 -5.46 14.29 -3.34
C SER A 499 -6.60 13.27 -3.29
N LYS A 500 -7.83 13.65 -3.68
CA LYS A 500 -8.97 12.73 -3.75
C LYS A 500 -9.33 12.41 -5.21
N PRO A 501 -9.61 11.15 -5.55
CA PRO A 501 -10.01 10.78 -6.90
C PRO A 501 -11.45 11.22 -7.20
N PHE A 502 -11.67 11.78 -8.38
CA PHE A 502 -12.95 12.24 -8.89
C PHE A 502 -13.28 11.42 -10.13
N TRP A 503 -14.07 10.37 -9.95
CA TRP A 503 -14.45 9.43 -11.01
C TRP A 503 -15.72 9.85 -11.76
N LYS A 504 -16.49 10.80 -11.21
CA LYS A 504 -17.80 11.26 -11.71
C LYS A 504 -17.69 12.22 -12.89
N ARG A 505 -17.19 11.72 -14.03
CA ARG A 505 -17.12 12.48 -15.30
C ARG A 505 -18.46 12.49 -16.03
N LYS A 506 -19.16 13.60 -16.11
CA LYS A 506 -20.38 13.82 -16.89
C LYS A 506 -20.14 13.77 -18.40
N THR A 507 -21.09 13.20 -19.14
CA THR A 507 -21.09 13.19 -20.62
C THR A 507 -21.53 14.53 -21.22
N LEU A 508 -22.35 15.30 -20.50
CA LEU A 508 -22.84 16.62 -20.91
C LEU A 508 -22.59 17.65 -19.82
N ASP A 509 -22.21 18.86 -20.21
CA ASP A 509 -22.01 20.00 -19.31
C ASP A 509 -23.27 20.34 -18.50
N ALA A 510 -24.44 20.31 -19.15
CA ALA A 510 -25.73 20.57 -18.51
C ALA A 510 -26.03 19.62 -17.33
N ASN A 511 -25.37 18.46 -17.28
CA ASN A 511 -25.55 17.44 -16.23
C ASN A 511 -24.58 17.63 -15.05
N LEU A 512 -23.81 18.73 -15.01
CA LEU A 512 -22.83 19.03 -13.97
C LEU A 512 -23.46 19.59 -12.68
N THR A 513 -24.43 18.88 -12.13
CA THR A 513 -25.19 19.30 -10.93
C THR A 513 -24.57 18.81 -9.63
N ASP A 514 -23.84 17.70 -9.67
CA ASP A 514 -23.35 17.03 -8.48
C ASP A 514 -22.02 17.63 -8.01
N ASN A 515 -21.88 17.84 -6.71
CA ASN A 515 -20.59 18.17 -6.13
C ASN A 515 -19.60 17.01 -6.38
N ALA A 516 -18.34 17.37 -6.66
CA ALA A 516 -17.28 16.45 -7.05
C ALA A 516 -17.55 15.67 -8.34
N SER A 517 -18.20 16.32 -9.31
CA SER A 517 -18.32 15.85 -10.68
C SER A 517 -17.65 16.81 -11.66
N TYR A 518 -17.29 16.32 -12.85
CA TYR A 518 -16.64 17.12 -13.87
C TYR A 518 -17.14 16.78 -15.28
N TYR A 519 -17.10 17.71 -16.19
CA TYR A 519 -17.33 17.54 -17.62
C TYR A 519 -16.04 17.91 -18.36
N PHE A 520 -15.67 17.13 -19.38
CA PHE A 520 -14.51 17.42 -20.20
C PHE A 520 -14.92 17.42 -21.67
N ASP A 521 -14.85 18.59 -22.29
CA ASP A 521 -15.11 18.78 -23.70
C ASP A 521 -13.87 18.41 -24.51
N LYS A 522 -13.94 17.27 -25.21
CA LYS A 522 -12.87 16.76 -26.06
C LYS A 522 -12.57 17.66 -27.27
N ALA A 523 -13.55 18.40 -27.78
CA ALA A 523 -13.37 19.24 -28.96
C ALA A 523 -12.56 20.50 -28.62
N THR A 524 -12.79 21.06 -27.44
CA THR A 524 -12.13 22.31 -26.99
C THR A 524 -11.03 22.07 -25.97
N SER A 525 -10.82 20.82 -25.54
CA SER A 525 -9.94 20.44 -24.43
C SER A 525 -10.24 21.19 -23.12
N GLN A 526 -11.51 21.56 -22.90
CA GLN A 526 -11.91 22.31 -21.72
C GLN A 526 -12.50 21.39 -20.65
N LEU A 527 -11.99 21.55 -19.43
CA LEU A 527 -12.54 20.99 -18.21
C LEU A 527 -13.53 21.98 -17.60
N LYS A 528 -14.68 21.48 -17.14
CA LYS A 528 -15.57 22.13 -16.17
C LYS A 528 -15.73 21.21 -14.96
N LEU A 529 -15.50 21.73 -13.77
CA LEU A 529 -15.55 20.99 -12.50
C LEU A 529 -16.55 21.66 -11.57
N ASN A 530 -17.47 20.88 -10.98
CA ASN A 530 -18.36 21.35 -9.92
C ASN A 530 -17.84 20.86 -8.58
N TYR A 531 -17.36 21.79 -7.76
CA TYR A 531 -16.76 21.53 -6.47
C TYR A 531 -16.97 22.68 -5.48
N ASN A 532 -17.51 22.38 -4.30
CA ASN A 532 -17.90 23.38 -3.31
C ASN A 532 -16.76 23.82 -2.37
N SER A 533 -15.60 23.18 -2.46
CA SER A 533 -14.46 23.48 -1.60
C SER A 533 -13.32 24.20 -2.35
N PRO A 534 -12.44 24.92 -1.65
CA PRO A 534 -11.21 25.43 -2.24
C PRO A 534 -10.36 24.29 -2.81
N ILE A 535 -9.75 24.55 -3.97
CA ILE A 535 -8.80 23.63 -4.60
C ILE A 535 -7.39 24.06 -4.23
N THR A 536 -6.68 23.21 -3.49
CA THR A 536 -5.28 23.40 -3.09
C THR A 536 -4.33 22.61 -3.99
N SER A 537 -4.81 21.55 -4.64
CA SER A 537 -4.06 20.81 -5.65
C SER A 537 -5.01 20.15 -6.64
N ALA A 538 -4.58 20.06 -7.90
CA ALA A 538 -5.36 19.48 -8.97
C ALA A 538 -4.46 18.77 -9.99
N TYR A 539 -4.79 17.52 -10.25
CA TYR A 539 -4.08 16.67 -11.18
C TYR A 539 -5.06 15.82 -11.99
N PHE A 540 -4.59 15.27 -13.09
CA PHE A 540 -5.30 14.22 -13.81
C PHE A 540 -4.37 13.08 -14.19
N ALA A 541 -4.96 11.89 -14.36
CA ALA A 541 -4.28 10.74 -14.93
C ALA A 541 -4.12 10.92 -16.44
N ALA A 542 -2.89 10.84 -16.95
CA ALA A 542 -2.59 11.04 -18.36
C ALA A 542 -3.37 10.04 -19.23
N PRO A 543 -3.93 10.43 -20.39
CA PRO A 543 -4.86 9.60 -21.17
C PRO A 543 -4.18 8.49 -21.99
N TYR A 544 -3.11 7.92 -21.47
CA TYR A 544 -2.30 6.88 -22.08
C TYR A 544 -2.26 5.64 -21.19
N SER A 545 -1.53 4.61 -21.62
CA SER A 545 -1.20 3.45 -20.78
C SER A 545 0.16 3.66 -20.11
N GLY A 546 0.39 3.04 -18.96
CA GLY A 546 1.66 3.16 -18.24
C GLY A 546 2.80 2.43 -18.92
N ILE A 547 2.64 1.12 -19.12
CA ILE A 547 3.59 0.28 -19.86
C ILE A 547 2.83 -0.47 -20.95
N MET A 548 3.32 -0.38 -22.18
CA MET A 548 2.80 -1.08 -23.35
C MET A 548 3.86 -2.06 -23.84
N VAL A 549 3.48 -3.33 -24.01
CA VAL A 549 4.36 -4.40 -24.49
C VAL A 549 3.72 -5.02 -25.73
N SER A 550 4.39 -4.90 -26.88
CA SER A 550 3.91 -5.46 -28.15
C SER A 550 5.03 -6.05 -28.99
N HIS A 551 4.73 -7.09 -29.77
CA HIS A 551 5.71 -7.75 -30.64
C HIS A 551 7.00 -8.17 -29.91
N CYS A 552 6.86 -8.50 -28.63
CA CYS A 552 7.97 -8.77 -27.73
C CYS A 552 8.06 -10.25 -27.34
N SER A 553 9.28 -10.73 -27.12
CA SER A 553 9.52 -12.05 -26.53
C SER A 553 10.44 -11.98 -25.31
N ASN A 554 10.26 -12.85 -24.33
CA ASN A 554 11.17 -12.95 -23.18
C ASN A 554 11.29 -11.62 -22.40
N VAL A 555 10.16 -11.09 -21.93
CA VAL A 555 10.10 -9.81 -21.19
C VAL A 555 9.73 -10.07 -19.74
N VAL A 556 10.46 -9.46 -18.80
CA VAL A 556 10.10 -9.43 -17.38
C VAL A 556 9.88 -7.99 -16.94
N ILE A 557 8.75 -7.71 -16.31
CA ILE A 557 8.44 -6.44 -15.66
C ILE A 557 8.23 -6.72 -14.17
N GLU A 558 9.13 -6.24 -13.31
CA GLU A 558 9.08 -6.56 -11.89
C GLU A 558 9.49 -5.46 -10.92
N GLY A 559 8.88 -5.46 -9.73
CA GLY A 559 9.31 -4.61 -8.62
C GLY A 559 9.11 -3.12 -8.89
N LEU A 560 8.05 -2.75 -9.63
CA LEU A 560 7.72 -1.37 -9.99
C LEU A 560 6.38 -0.94 -9.40
N THR A 561 6.18 0.37 -9.28
CA THR A 561 4.85 0.98 -9.13
C THR A 561 4.43 1.59 -10.47
N VAL A 562 3.20 1.34 -10.93
CA VAL A 562 2.62 1.97 -12.13
C VAL A 562 1.30 2.64 -11.75
N SER A 563 1.19 3.95 -11.96
CA SER A 563 0.02 4.69 -11.46
C SER A 563 -0.38 5.91 -12.30
N PHE A 564 -1.64 6.32 -12.15
CA PHE A 564 -2.19 7.55 -12.73
C PHE A 564 -2.22 7.58 -14.27
N TYR A 565 -2.60 6.46 -14.88
CA TYR A 565 -2.81 6.36 -16.32
C TYR A 565 -4.29 6.16 -16.64
N GLY A 566 -4.81 6.88 -17.62
CA GLY A 566 -6.22 6.95 -17.95
C GLY A 566 -6.71 5.82 -18.85
N ARG A 567 -5.80 5.12 -19.55
CA ARG A 567 -6.12 3.88 -20.29
C ARG A 567 -5.81 2.69 -19.40
N HIS A 568 -4.63 2.06 -19.55
CA HIS A 568 -4.28 0.85 -18.79
C HIS A 568 -3.02 1.06 -17.96
N GLY A 569 -2.83 0.29 -16.89
CA GLY A 569 -1.58 0.31 -16.13
C GLY A 569 -0.48 -0.36 -16.93
N ILE A 570 -0.60 -1.68 -17.11
CA ILE A 570 0.29 -2.47 -17.96
C ILE A 570 -0.57 -3.17 -19.02
N ARG A 571 -0.18 -3.07 -20.29
CA ARG A 571 -0.87 -3.70 -21.42
C ARG A 571 0.10 -4.58 -22.20
N VAL A 572 -0.21 -5.87 -22.33
CA VAL A 572 0.50 -6.81 -23.21
C VAL A 572 -0.44 -7.17 -24.35
N PHE A 573 0.02 -6.99 -25.59
CA PHE A 573 -0.82 -7.13 -26.78
C PHE A 573 0.02 -7.47 -28.01
N ASP A 574 -0.62 -7.95 -29.07
CA ASP A 574 -0.06 -8.15 -30.41
C ASP A 574 1.25 -8.95 -30.46
N ASN A 575 1.13 -10.27 -30.64
CA ASN A 575 2.24 -11.19 -30.91
C ASN A 575 3.34 -11.19 -29.81
N CYS A 576 2.94 -11.24 -28.55
CA CYS A 576 3.87 -11.39 -27.42
C CYS A 576 4.00 -12.83 -26.95
N SER A 577 5.22 -13.23 -26.58
CA SER A 577 5.51 -14.56 -26.03
C SER A 577 6.47 -14.51 -24.84
N ASN A 578 6.29 -15.40 -23.86
CA ASN A 578 7.14 -15.48 -22.66
C ASN A 578 7.30 -14.13 -21.95
N VAL A 579 6.17 -13.53 -21.54
CA VAL A 579 6.14 -12.25 -20.82
C VAL A 579 5.71 -12.49 -19.38
N THR A 580 6.50 -12.01 -18.42
CA THR A 580 6.19 -12.09 -16.99
C THR A 580 6.00 -10.70 -16.40
N VAL A 581 4.84 -10.44 -15.81
CA VAL A 581 4.53 -9.23 -15.04
C VAL A 581 4.37 -9.66 -13.58
N ARG A 582 5.35 -9.36 -12.73
CA ARG A 582 5.33 -9.85 -11.34
C ARG A 582 5.81 -8.88 -10.28
N ASN A 583 5.32 -9.03 -9.05
CA ASN A 583 5.76 -8.24 -7.90
C ASN A 583 5.63 -6.71 -8.12
N ASN A 584 4.65 -6.28 -8.91
CA ASN A 584 4.38 -4.86 -9.17
C ASN A 584 3.19 -4.35 -8.34
N THR A 585 3.14 -3.04 -8.13
CA THR A 585 1.98 -2.34 -7.57
C THR A 585 1.35 -1.45 -8.66
N ILE A 586 0.10 -1.70 -9.02
CA ILE A 586 -0.60 -0.96 -10.07
C ILE A 586 -1.85 -0.31 -9.48
N HIS A 587 -2.00 1.02 -9.64
CA HIS A 587 -3.19 1.67 -9.08
C HIS A 587 -3.60 2.99 -9.73
N ASN A 588 -4.84 3.42 -9.43
CA ASN A 588 -5.41 4.68 -9.91
C ASN A 588 -5.40 4.75 -11.45
N ILE A 589 -5.96 3.70 -12.07
CA ILE A 589 -5.96 3.52 -13.51
C ILE A 589 -7.36 3.76 -14.07
N GLY A 590 -7.44 4.38 -15.23
CA GLY A 590 -8.63 4.45 -16.05
C GLY A 590 -9.36 5.80 -16.06
N GLY A 591 -10.54 5.78 -16.68
CA GLY A 591 -11.45 6.92 -16.77
C GLY A 591 -11.43 7.64 -18.12
N VAL A 592 -10.60 7.19 -19.07
CA VAL A 592 -10.65 7.65 -20.45
C VAL A 592 -11.86 7.02 -21.17
N PRO A 593 -12.67 7.81 -21.91
CA PRO A 593 -13.78 7.31 -22.72
C PRO A 593 -13.28 6.68 -24.03
N THR A 594 -13.98 5.65 -24.51
CA THR A 594 -13.90 5.19 -25.89
C THR A 594 -14.58 6.19 -26.83
N THR A 595 -14.55 5.91 -28.13
CA THR A 595 -15.31 6.65 -29.14
C THR A 595 -16.83 6.62 -28.92
N GLU A 596 -17.34 5.60 -28.24
CA GLU A 596 -18.75 5.45 -27.86
C GLU A 596 -19.07 6.08 -26.49
N ASN A 597 -18.12 6.84 -25.93
CA ASN A 597 -18.16 7.38 -24.57
C ASN A 597 -18.26 6.32 -23.46
N ILE A 598 -17.92 5.06 -23.74
CA ILE A 598 -17.78 4.04 -22.71
C ILE A 598 -16.41 4.23 -22.08
N LYS A 599 -16.34 4.53 -20.79
CA LYS A 599 -15.05 4.63 -20.11
C LYS A 599 -14.44 3.26 -19.88
N TYR A 600 -13.12 3.19 -20.00
CA TYR A 600 -12.34 1.99 -19.74
C TYR A 600 -11.16 2.30 -18.84
N GLY A 601 -10.53 1.24 -18.35
CA GLY A 601 -9.18 1.32 -17.86
C GLY A 601 -8.82 0.24 -16.88
N ASN A 602 -8.02 -0.69 -17.37
CA ASN A 602 -7.65 -1.92 -16.69
C ASN A 602 -6.29 -1.78 -16.02
N GLY A 603 -6.15 -2.32 -14.81
CA GLY A 603 -4.86 -2.35 -14.12
C GLY A 603 -3.81 -3.09 -14.94
N ILE A 604 -4.03 -4.36 -15.19
CA ILE A 604 -3.23 -5.18 -16.11
C ILE A 604 -4.15 -5.77 -17.18
N GLU A 605 -3.82 -5.53 -18.44
CA GLU A 605 -4.55 -6.04 -19.59
C GLU A 605 -3.69 -6.95 -20.45
N LEU A 606 -4.23 -8.13 -20.74
CA LEU A 606 -3.79 -8.97 -21.85
C LEU A 606 -4.80 -8.81 -23.00
N TRP A 607 -4.44 -8.06 -24.03
CA TRP A 607 -5.23 -7.97 -25.25
C TRP A 607 -4.89 -9.16 -26.15
N MET A 608 -5.79 -10.14 -26.23
CA MET A 608 -5.50 -11.52 -26.66
C MET A 608 -5.37 -11.67 -28.20
N THR A 609 -4.35 -11.02 -28.77
CA THR A 609 -3.99 -11.07 -30.19
C THR A 609 -2.66 -11.80 -30.38
N ASN A 610 -2.73 -13.15 -30.40
CA ASN A 610 -1.58 -14.07 -30.52
C ASN A 610 -0.60 -14.01 -29.34
N LEU A 611 -1.11 -14.19 -28.13
CA LEU A 611 -0.31 -14.21 -26.91
C LEU A 611 0.04 -15.63 -26.48
N SER A 612 1.30 -15.91 -26.14
CA SER A 612 1.69 -17.21 -25.56
C SER A 612 2.56 -17.06 -24.31
N ASP A 613 2.34 -17.92 -23.32
CA ASP A 613 3.19 -18.00 -22.13
C ASP A 613 3.31 -16.64 -21.41
N ILE A 614 2.15 -16.08 -21.04
CA ILE A 614 2.07 -14.79 -20.35
C ILE A 614 1.71 -15.03 -18.89
N TYR A 615 2.55 -14.54 -17.99
CA TYR A 615 2.44 -14.79 -16.55
C TYR A 615 2.25 -13.48 -15.79
N VAL A 616 1.08 -13.28 -15.20
CA VAL A 616 0.74 -12.16 -14.32
C VAL A 616 0.69 -12.66 -12.88
N GLN A 617 1.74 -12.40 -12.11
CA GLN A 617 1.97 -13.10 -10.84
C GLN A 617 2.31 -12.19 -9.67
N ASN A 618 1.75 -12.42 -8.48
CA ASN A 618 2.15 -11.72 -7.26
C ASN A 618 2.07 -10.18 -7.35
N ASN A 619 1.16 -9.63 -8.16
CA ASN A 619 0.97 -8.18 -8.26
C ASN A 619 -0.09 -7.70 -7.26
N VAL A 620 0.02 -6.43 -6.86
CA VAL A 620 -1.00 -5.71 -6.09
C VAL A 620 -1.67 -4.70 -7.01
N VAL A 621 -2.97 -4.86 -7.28
CA VAL A 621 -3.70 -4.03 -8.23
C VAL A 621 -4.92 -3.40 -7.57
N TYR A 622 -5.08 -2.08 -7.63
CA TYR A 622 -6.25 -1.46 -7.00
C TYR A 622 -6.69 -0.12 -7.59
N ASN A 623 -7.93 0.30 -7.29
CA ASN A 623 -8.51 1.56 -7.77
C ASN A 623 -8.44 1.68 -9.31
N CYS A 624 -8.86 0.64 -10.01
CA CYS A 624 -8.96 0.65 -11.48
C CYS A 624 -10.40 0.85 -11.90
N PHE A 625 -10.62 1.73 -12.88
CA PHE A 625 -11.95 2.11 -13.36
C PHE A 625 -12.80 0.91 -13.80
N ASP A 626 -12.16 -0.03 -14.50
CA ASP A 626 -12.82 -1.17 -15.12
C ASP A 626 -12.38 -2.48 -14.47
N ALA A 627 -11.45 -3.25 -15.04
CA ALA A 627 -10.92 -4.45 -14.40
C ALA A 627 -9.60 -4.18 -13.66
N GLY A 628 -9.35 -4.90 -12.56
CA GLY A 628 -8.00 -4.99 -12.02
C GLY A 628 -7.10 -5.81 -12.96
N LEU A 629 -7.56 -7.00 -13.32
CA LEU A 629 -6.90 -7.91 -14.25
C LEU A 629 -7.86 -8.25 -15.37
N THR A 630 -7.42 -8.25 -16.63
CA THR A 630 -8.26 -8.69 -17.75
C THR A 630 -7.49 -9.51 -18.78
N ALA A 631 -8.18 -10.49 -19.35
CA ALA A 631 -7.81 -11.17 -20.57
C ALA A 631 -8.93 -10.95 -21.58
N GLN A 632 -8.70 -10.08 -22.56
CA GLN A 632 -9.77 -9.64 -23.45
C GLN A 632 -9.39 -9.51 -24.92
N VAL A 633 -10.37 -9.71 -25.80
CA VAL A 633 -10.25 -9.45 -27.24
C VAL A 633 -11.61 -9.11 -27.83
N GLN A 634 -11.60 -8.13 -28.74
CA GLN A 634 -12.74 -7.79 -29.58
C GLN A 634 -12.26 -7.66 -31.03
N SER A 635 -12.43 -8.72 -31.82
CA SER A 635 -11.99 -8.72 -33.22
C SER A 635 -12.59 -9.87 -34.03
N ALA A 636 -12.95 -9.60 -35.28
CA ALA A 636 -13.45 -10.62 -36.22
C ALA A 636 -12.33 -11.55 -36.76
N SER A 637 -11.07 -11.26 -36.46
CA SER A 637 -9.93 -12.10 -36.81
C SER A 637 -9.83 -13.31 -35.89
N SER A 638 -9.07 -14.33 -36.33
CA SER A 638 -8.79 -15.53 -35.54
C SER A 638 -7.42 -15.41 -34.87
N PHE A 639 -7.36 -15.67 -33.56
CA PHE A 639 -6.11 -15.63 -32.80
C PHE A 639 -5.88 -16.91 -32.03
N THR A 640 -4.62 -17.24 -31.76
CA THR A 640 -4.24 -18.35 -30.87
C THR A 640 -3.58 -17.78 -29.63
N ASN A 641 -4.25 -17.93 -28.49
CA ASN A 641 -3.76 -17.46 -27.21
C ASN A 641 -3.60 -18.64 -26.26
N THR A 642 -2.38 -18.88 -25.78
CA THR A 642 -2.06 -20.11 -25.04
C THR A 642 -1.30 -19.80 -23.76
N ASN A 643 -1.61 -20.55 -22.72
CA ASN A 643 -0.89 -20.47 -21.44
C ASN A 643 -0.84 -19.05 -20.85
N LEU A 644 -2.00 -18.38 -20.77
CA LEU A 644 -2.12 -17.09 -20.08
C LEU A 644 -2.47 -17.35 -18.61
N GLN A 645 -1.71 -16.81 -17.67
CA GLN A 645 -1.86 -17.11 -16.25
C GLN A 645 -1.95 -15.85 -15.39
N PHE A 646 -2.95 -15.80 -14.51
CA PHE A 646 -3.15 -14.79 -13.47
C PHE A 646 -3.10 -15.50 -12.11
N THR A 647 -1.96 -15.45 -11.44
CA THR A 647 -1.76 -16.24 -10.21
C THR A 647 -1.26 -15.43 -9.02
N ASN A 648 -1.77 -15.73 -7.83
CA ASN A 648 -1.30 -15.14 -6.57
C ASN A 648 -1.34 -13.59 -6.52
N ASN A 649 -2.19 -12.95 -7.31
CA ASN A 649 -2.35 -11.49 -7.29
C ASN A 649 -3.30 -11.07 -6.17
N THR A 650 -3.11 -9.86 -5.66
CA THR A 650 -4.08 -9.19 -4.78
C THR A 650 -4.74 -8.05 -5.55
N VAL A 651 -6.05 -8.10 -5.70
CA VAL A 651 -6.81 -7.12 -6.48
C VAL A 651 -7.89 -6.50 -5.61
N SER A 652 -8.02 -5.16 -5.60
CA SER A 652 -9.08 -4.52 -4.82
C SER A 652 -9.60 -3.20 -5.36
N ASN A 653 -10.81 -2.80 -4.96
CA ASN A 653 -11.41 -1.51 -5.36
C ASN A 653 -11.43 -1.34 -6.89
N CYS A 654 -11.76 -2.41 -7.60
CA CYS A 654 -11.96 -2.39 -9.04
C CYS A 654 -13.41 -2.77 -9.30
N ARG A 655 -13.94 -2.32 -10.44
CA ARG A 655 -15.29 -2.65 -10.86
C ARG A 655 -15.41 -4.15 -11.17
N TYR A 656 -14.38 -4.73 -11.79
CA TYR A 656 -14.15 -6.17 -11.83
C TYR A 656 -12.78 -6.44 -11.23
N ASN A 657 -12.64 -7.44 -10.36
CA ASN A 657 -11.29 -7.81 -9.94
C ASN A 657 -10.58 -8.60 -11.05
N PHE A 658 -11.27 -9.57 -11.64
CA PHE A 658 -10.84 -10.23 -12.86
C PHE A 658 -11.95 -10.18 -13.92
N GLU A 659 -11.56 -9.93 -15.16
CA GLU A 659 -12.42 -9.99 -16.33
C GLU A 659 -11.83 -10.93 -17.39
N TYR A 660 -12.69 -11.76 -17.96
CA TYR A 660 -12.47 -12.43 -19.22
C TYR A 660 -13.51 -11.92 -20.22
N PHE A 661 -13.05 -11.47 -21.39
CA PHE A 661 -13.93 -10.98 -22.45
C PHE A 661 -13.45 -11.43 -23.84
N ASN A 662 -14.15 -12.38 -24.46
CA ASN A 662 -13.82 -12.83 -25.81
C ASN A 662 -15.03 -12.71 -26.75
N SER A 663 -15.17 -11.54 -27.37
CA SER A 663 -16.08 -11.33 -28.51
C SER A 663 -15.33 -11.49 -29.85
N GLY A 664 -14.36 -12.40 -29.87
CA GLY A 664 -13.58 -12.74 -31.06
C GLY A 664 -14.34 -13.65 -32.01
N ASN A 665 -13.82 -13.88 -33.21
CA ASN A 665 -14.35 -14.92 -34.10
C ASN A 665 -14.32 -16.29 -33.40
N SER A 666 -15.31 -17.13 -33.70
CA SER A 666 -15.36 -18.56 -33.37
C SER A 666 -14.04 -19.32 -33.59
N ASN A 667 -13.14 -18.93 -34.49
CA ASN A 667 -11.86 -19.61 -34.66
C ASN A 667 -10.77 -19.20 -33.64
N THR A 668 -11.07 -18.28 -32.71
CA THR A 668 -10.15 -17.89 -31.64
C THR A 668 -10.02 -19.02 -30.63
N THR A 669 -8.77 -19.32 -30.24
CA THR A 669 -8.46 -20.28 -29.17
C THR A 669 -7.84 -19.53 -28.02
N CYS A 670 -8.31 -19.75 -26.79
CA CYS A 670 -7.77 -19.12 -25.61
C CYS A 670 -7.62 -20.09 -24.43
N THR A 671 -6.42 -20.22 -23.86
CA THR A 671 -6.19 -20.95 -22.61
C THR A 671 -5.78 -19.99 -21.51
N VAL A 672 -6.64 -19.82 -20.50
CA VAL A 672 -6.42 -18.90 -19.37
C VAL A 672 -6.55 -19.64 -18.05
N THR A 673 -5.62 -19.38 -17.13
CA THR A 673 -5.70 -19.83 -15.73
C THR A 673 -5.76 -18.62 -14.80
N VAL A 674 -6.72 -18.62 -13.89
CA VAL A 674 -6.90 -17.60 -12.84
C VAL A 674 -6.90 -18.31 -11.50
N ALA A 675 -5.77 -18.30 -10.80
CA ALA A 675 -5.63 -19.14 -9.62
C ALA A 675 -5.03 -18.44 -8.39
N ASN A 676 -5.55 -18.80 -7.21
CA ASN A 676 -4.99 -18.40 -5.91
C ASN A 676 -4.88 -16.88 -5.72
N ASN A 677 -5.74 -16.09 -6.37
CA ASN A 677 -5.77 -14.64 -6.19
C ASN A 677 -6.62 -14.26 -4.98
N ILE A 678 -6.28 -13.12 -4.36
CA ILE A 678 -7.09 -12.45 -3.34
C ILE A 678 -7.85 -11.32 -4.04
N LEU A 679 -9.17 -11.44 -4.14
CA LEU A 679 -10.05 -10.50 -4.83
C LEU A 679 -10.94 -9.82 -3.80
N ASN A 680 -10.70 -8.54 -3.52
CA ASN A 680 -11.31 -7.85 -2.40
C ASN A 680 -12.05 -6.58 -2.84
N ASN A 681 -13.13 -6.24 -2.15
CA ASN A 681 -13.85 -4.98 -2.30
C ASN A 681 -14.15 -4.63 -3.76
N CYS A 682 -14.82 -5.56 -4.45
CA CYS A 682 -15.23 -5.35 -5.82
C CYS A 682 -16.43 -4.41 -5.86
N MET A 683 -16.23 -3.20 -6.37
CA MET A 683 -17.22 -2.13 -6.25
C MET A 683 -17.17 -1.17 -7.41
N ASP A 684 -18.29 -0.49 -7.65
CA ASP A 684 -18.31 0.69 -8.52
C ASP A 684 -17.63 1.89 -7.84
N ILE A 685 -16.34 2.09 -8.15
CA ILE A 685 -15.56 3.23 -7.65
C ILE A 685 -16.02 4.59 -8.18
N THR A 686 -16.93 4.61 -9.16
CA THR A 686 -17.52 5.84 -9.70
C THR A 686 -18.65 6.39 -8.84
N GLY A 687 -19.13 5.61 -7.86
CA GLY A 687 -20.26 5.96 -7.02
C GLY A 687 -21.58 6.03 -7.79
N GLY A 688 -21.84 5.04 -8.65
CA GLY A 688 -23.04 4.90 -9.47
C GLY A 688 -23.00 5.66 -10.80
N TYR A 689 -21.87 6.30 -11.14
CA TYR A 689 -21.75 7.13 -12.33
C TYR A 689 -21.08 6.38 -13.50
N ARG A 690 -21.88 5.61 -14.24
CA ARG A 690 -21.53 5.13 -15.58
C ARG A 690 -22.53 5.61 -16.62
N GLU A 691 -22.05 5.74 -17.86
CA GLU A 691 -22.78 6.38 -18.96
C GLU A 691 -23.91 5.49 -19.51
N LYS A 692 -23.89 4.19 -19.22
CA LYS A 692 -24.93 3.24 -19.59
C LYS A 692 -25.62 2.67 -18.34
N ALA A 693 -26.90 2.96 -18.19
CA ALA A 693 -27.72 2.38 -17.13
C ALA A 693 -27.78 0.85 -17.26
N GLY A 694 -27.72 0.13 -16.13
CA GLY A 694 -27.85 -1.34 -16.09
C GLY A 694 -26.55 -2.15 -16.21
N THR A 695 -25.39 -1.51 -16.45
CA THR A 695 -24.08 -2.21 -16.51
C THR A 695 -23.22 -2.03 -15.25
N ALA A 696 -23.76 -1.41 -14.20
CA ALA A 696 -23.05 -1.04 -12.97
C ALA A 696 -23.32 -2.01 -11.80
N HIS A 697 -22.66 -3.17 -11.82
CA HIS A 697 -22.68 -4.21 -10.77
C HIS A 697 -21.31 -4.82 -10.44
N GLY A 698 -20.59 -4.43 -9.38
CA GLY A 698 -19.28 -5.01 -8.98
C GLY A 698 -19.25 -6.54 -9.05
N SER A 699 -18.28 -7.16 -9.72
CA SER A 699 -18.14 -8.64 -9.74
C SER A 699 -16.69 -9.08 -9.51
N PHE A 700 -16.44 -10.03 -8.60
CA PHE A 700 -15.06 -10.54 -8.43
C PHE A 700 -14.55 -11.15 -9.74
N LEU A 701 -15.39 -12.00 -10.34
CA LEU A 701 -15.14 -12.66 -11.61
C LEU A 701 -16.20 -12.21 -12.62
N CYS A 702 -15.76 -11.53 -13.67
CA CYS A 702 -16.58 -11.12 -14.78
C CYS A 702 -16.20 -11.95 -16.00
N LEU A 703 -17.09 -12.83 -16.45
CA LEU A 703 -16.82 -13.85 -17.46
C LEU A 703 -17.80 -13.62 -18.62
N TRP A 704 -17.43 -12.70 -19.49
CA TRP A 704 -18.25 -12.26 -20.61
C TRP A 704 -17.78 -12.90 -21.89
N ASN A 705 -18.70 -13.37 -22.74
CA ASN A 705 -18.44 -13.81 -24.10
C ASN A 705 -17.30 -14.84 -24.23
N SER A 706 -17.64 -16.07 -24.57
CA SER A 706 -16.65 -17.10 -24.93
C SER A 706 -16.94 -17.60 -26.33
N GLU A 707 -16.87 -16.69 -27.30
CA GLU A 707 -17.18 -17.00 -28.69
C GLU A 707 -16.10 -17.91 -29.31
N GLY A 708 -14.88 -17.94 -28.78
CA GLY A 708 -13.79 -18.78 -29.27
C GLY A 708 -14.11 -20.28 -29.21
N ALA A 709 -13.89 -21.01 -30.30
CA ALA A 709 -14.28 -22.42 -30.46
C ALA A 709 -13.60 -23.34 -29.46
N ARG A 710 -12.45 -22.92 -28.90
CA ARG A 710 -11.62 -23.74 -28.02
C ARG A 710 -11.16 -22.98 -26.79
N ASP A 711 -11.97 -22.06 -26.29
CA ASP A 711 -11.65 -21.42 -25.02
C ASP A 711 -11.65 -22.47 -23.90
N SER A 712 -10.59 -22.45 -23.10
CA SER A 712 -10.37 -23.30 -21.93
C SER A 712 -9.92 -22.42 -20.78
N ILE A 713 -10.90 -21.96 -19.99
CA ILE A 713 -10.66 -21.02 -18.89
C ILE A 713 -10.79 -21.78 -17.58
N ALA A 714 -9.74 -21.77 -16.76
CA ALA A 714 -9.72 -22.42 -15.45
C ALA A 714 -9.58 -21.38 -14.34
N VAL A 715 -10.56 -21.31 -13.44
CA VAL A 715 -10.60 -20.37 -12.32
C VAL A 715 -10.63 -21.15 -11.02
N SER A 716 -9.59 -21.07 -10.19
CA SER A 716 -9.54 -21.89 -8.98
C SER A 716 -8.77 -21.35 -7.79
N GLY A 717 -9.18 -21.73 -6.57
CA GLY A 717 -8.45 -21.38 -5.35
C GLY A 717 -8.46 -19.89 -5.00
N ASN A 718 -9.28 -19.07 -5.67
CA ASN A 718 -9.35 -17.64 -5.40
C ASN A 718 -10.15 -17.38 -4.11
N VAL A 719 -9.72 -16.38 -3.35
CA VAL A 719 -10.38 -15.91 -2.13
C VAL A 719 -11.00 -14.55 -2.41
N CYS A 720 -12.32 -14.49 -2.35
CA CYS A 720 -13.12 -13.33 -2.75
C CYS A 720 -13.88 -12.76 -1.55
N THR A 721 -13.66 -11.47 -1.25
CA THR A 721 -14.23 -10.81 -0.06
C THR A 721 -14.85 -9.46 -0.40
N SER A 722 -16.12 -9.25 -0.05
CA SER A 722 -16.87 -8.00 -0.24
C SER A 722 -17.04 -7.60 -1.70
N SER A 723 -18.24 -7.80 -2.25
CA SER A 723 -18.64 -7.28 -3.56
C SER A 723 -19.97 -6.55 -3.42
N ASP A 724 -20.08 -5.38 -4.03
CA ASP A 724 -21.35 -4.63 -4.02
C ASP A 724 -22.47 -5.34 -4.80
N SER A 725 -22.12 -6.30 -5.67
CA SER A 725 -23.09 -7.00 -6.52
C SER A 725 -22.86 -8.51 -6.56
N TYR A 726 -21.99 -9.03 -7.43
CA TYR A 726 -21.94 -10.47 -7.72
C TYR A 726 -20.64 -11.15 -7.30
N GLY A 727 -20.76 -12.39 -6.83
CA GLY A 727 -19.63 -13.30 -6.70
C GLY A 727 -18.99 -13.59 -8.08
N ILE A 728 -19.81 -14.08 -8.99
CA ILE A 728 -19.47 -14.41 -10.38
C ILE A 728 -20.53 -13.85 -11.31
N ALA A 729 -20.14 -13.26 -12.43
CA ALA A 729 -21.06 -12.83 -13.48
C ALA A 729 -20.74 -13.48 -14.82
N PHE A 730 -21.68 -14.27 -15.35
CA PHE A 730 -21.62 -14.83 -16.70
C PHE A 730 -22.52 -14.05 -17.67
N ARG A 731 -22.11 -13.93 -18.92
CA ARG A 731 -22.97 -13.46 -20.02
C ARG A 731 -23.46 -14.63 -20.90
N ASP A 732 -24.55 -14.39 -21.62
CA ASP A 732 -25.40 -15.35 -22.33
C ASP A 732 -24.73 -16.06 -23.53
N ASP A 733 -23.65 -16.81 -23.33
CA ASP A 733 -22.95 -17.58 -24.39
C ASP A 733 -21.76 -18.43 -23.88
N THR A 734 -21.51 -18.50 -22.57
CA THR A 734 -20.28 -19.09 -22.00
C THR A 734 -20.29 -20.63 -21.83
N TYR A 735 -21.24 -21.34 -22.46
CA TYR A 735 -21.52 -22.76 -22.20
C TYR A 735 -20.28 -23.68 -22.25
N GLY A 736 -19.92 -24.24 -21.08
CA GLY A 736 -18.99 -25.36 -20.93
C GLY A 736 -17.49 -25.07 -21.06
N LYS A 737 -17.11 -23.82 -21.37
CA LYS A 737 -15.70 -23.44 -21.64
C LYS A 737 -14.95 -22.93 -20.41
N ILE A 738 -15.68 -22.55 -19.36
CA ILE A 738 -15.13 -21.95 -18.15
C ILE A 738 -15.34 -22.88 -16.96
N LYS A 739 -14.25 -23.37 -16.37
CA LYS A 739 -14.23 -24.23 -15.19
C LYS A 739 -13.92 -23.41 -13.95
N VAL A 740 -14.85 -23.33 -13.02
CA VAL A 740 -14.69 -22.61 -11.75
C VAL A 740 -14.66 -23.62 -10.60
N ASN A 741 -13.54 -23.76 -9.90
CA ASN A 741 -13.37 -24.78 -8.85
C ASN A 741 -12.71 -24.26 -7.58
N ASN A 742 -13.15 -24.72 -6.41
CA ASN A 742 -12.47 -24.45 -5.13
C ASN A 742 -12.27 -22.94 -4.82
N ASN A 743 -13.17 -22.06 -5.27
CA ASN A 743 -13.11 -20.64 -4.93
C ASN A 743 -13.98 -20.35 -3.69
N VAL A 744 -13.60 -19.35 -2.91
CA VAL A 744 -14.33 -18.91 -1.72
C VAL A 744 -14.86 -17.50 -1.97
N PHE A 745 -16.17 -17.31 -1.94
CA PHE A 745 -16.85 -16.04 -2.08
C PHE A 745 -17.52 -15.68 -0.76
N THR A 746 -17.25 -14.48 -0.27
CA THR A 746 -17.85 -13.97 0.98
C THR A 746 -18.30 -12.52 0.79
N GLY A 747 -19.50 -12.21 1.29
CA GLY A 747 -19.98 -10.82 1.32
C GLY A 747 -20.30 -10.23 -0.05
N CYS A 748 -20.83 -11.03 -0.97
CA CYS A 748 -21.45 -10.55 -2.21
C CYS A 748 -22.97 -10.42 -2.06
N SER A 749 -23.57 -9.37 -2.63
CA SER A 749 -25.03 -9.18 -2.61
C SER A 749 -25.79 -10.31 -3.32
N ASN A 750 -25.18 -10.88 -4.36
CA ASN A 750 -25.68 -12.00 -5.14
C ASN A 750 -24.53 -12.98 -5.39
N ALA A 751 -24.79 -14.28 -5.31
CA ALA A 751 -23.75 -15.29 -5.53
C ALA A 751 -23.29 -15.32 -7.00
N ILE A 752 -24.23 -15.55 -7.93
CA ILE A 752 -23.92 -15.79 -9.34
C ILE A 752 -24.99 -15.13 -10.23
N LEU A 753 -24.57 -14.37 -11.24
CA LEU A 753 -25.41 -13.99 -12.37
C LEU A 753 -25.31 -15.06 -13.47
N ASN A 754 -26.46 -15.54 -13.95
CA ASN A 754 -26.59 -16.61 -14.95
C ASN A 754 -25.95 -17.95 -14.54
N PRO A 755 -26.45 -18.60 -13.47
CA PRO A 755 -25.86 -19.81 -12.89
C PRO A 755 -25.86 -21.04 -13.81
N GLN A 756 -26.68 -21.06 -14.87
CA GLN A 756 -26.70 -22.14 -15.87
C GLN A 756 -25.36 -22.33 -16.58
N PHE A 757 -24.48 -21.33 -16.55
CA PHE A 757 -23.15 -21.40 -17.16
C PHE A 757 -22.05 -21.83 -16.18
N LEU A 758 -22.37 -22.00 -14.90
CA LEU A 758 -21.40 -22.45 -13.92
C LEU A 758 -21.03 -23.91 -14.17
N TYR A 759 -19.81 -24.14 -14.63
CA TYR A 759 -19.23 -25.47 -14.72
C TYR A 759 -18.06 -25.61 -13.75
N GLY A 760 -18.05 -26.67 -12.95
CA GLY A 760 -17.06 -26.91 -11.90
C GLY A 760 -17.69 -27.23 -10.55
N SER A 761 -16.85 -27.42 -9.53
CA SER A 761 -17.26 -27.98 -8.23
C SER A 761 -16.56 -27.30 -7.06
N ASN A 762 -17.09 -27.51 -5.85
CA ASN A 762 -16.49 -27.06 -4.59
C ASN A 762 -16.30 -25.54 -4.44
N ASN A 763 -17.10 -24.73 -5.12
CA ASN A 763 -17.15 -23.30 -4.85
C ASN A 763 -18.00 -23.04 -3.61
N THR A 764 -17.50 -22.20 -2.71
CA THR A 764 -18.18 -21.85 -1.47
C THR A 764 -18.67 -20.41 -1.55
N PHE A 765 -19.97 -20.18 -1.38
CA PHE A 765 -20.58 -18.85 -1.29
C PHE A 765 -21.09 -18.65 0.14
N LYS A 766 -20.64 -17.61 0.84
CA LYS A 766 -21.01 -17.30 2.23
C LYS A 766 -21.56 -15.88 2.37
#